data_AF-A0A7S0VFC5-F1
#
_entry.id   AF-A0A7S0VFC5-F1
#
_cell.length_a   1.000
_cell.length_b   1.000
_cell.length_c   1.000
_cell.angle_alpha   90.00
_cell.angle_beta   90.00
_cell.angle_gamma   90.00
#
_symmetry.space_group_name_H-M   'P 1'
#
loop_
_entity.id
_entity.type
_entity.pdbx_description
1 polymer ?
#
loop_
_entity_poly.entity_id
_entity_poly.type
_entity_poly.pdbx_seq_one_letter_code
_entity_poly.pdbx_strand_id
1 'polypeptide(L)'
;ILTFARAFTDPTSEEIARARFEDWDEDESGAPPFNHGSHYSTSAHVLHYLVRLEPYTSYHCALQSGRLDLPDRQFHCIAESWESSSGGANTSDVKELIPEFFYNPEFLRNVNNIDLGTRQDGQEVGAVVLPPWAKGDAAEFVRLNRAALESEYVSAHLHEWIDLVFGYKQRGKAAEEACNVFYYLTYEGAVDVTRLEEGVTREAVVAQITNFGQTPRQLLSKPHPPRTTNPWPNVMTHPECLHQAAAVNVGSSVGDVLFYGDRFIAYTSNACPVPPTGEVCLVPHLGRPGAAAVLQTDTRRKNAVLERLHEGPVSAMATSPAGCTLATGGDDGVVRVWDVSEPQWWSYPIRPLVPGAPSLTGHSDRVTCLAVSQVHGVCVSGCAGGVVVAWDIKRGSALHVLLCNNGVEEAVVGVSIDEESGTMVACSTGGVWVWTANGVLVGEMLRGRVRGFDVPCTSICMRHGSVYSHKELVITGHADGKVRFWRVAVQGDKAMECVWTMRATQGAVTAVATSVGCRELAAGDCNGSAVVWRPSMEQGGVARIAKEIMAQRQMIHAFVRGLGWADGFEISVDQARSIAVSAGDCTEPFDSNTWALPVSAEDGGGGQVEEGLRETAMGVYWVLYQRYLREIVEDLAQRTMGGEHKILSDVDAFVEGWRGQDWGQFWLGLADFISDAFPEVESGWLEAALDVST
;
A
#
# COMPACT_ATOMS: atom_id res chain seq x y z
N ILE A 1 -5.89 -17.33 -3.88
CA ILE A 1 -6.70 -16.56 -2.91
C ILE A 1 -8.17 -16.87 -3.09
N LEU A 2 -8.83 -16.47 -4.18
CA LEU A 2 -10.18 -16.98 -4.52
C LEU A 2 -10.22 -18.47 -4.86
N THR A 3 -9.07 -19.09 -5.05
CA THR A 3 -8.95 -20.54 -5.22
C THR A 3 -9.11 -21.31 -3.89
N PHE A 4 -8.91 -20.69 -2.72
CA PHE A 4 -9.27 -21.30 -1.42
C PHE A 4 -10.80 -21.24 -1.17
N ALA A 5 -11.48 -20.32 -1.85
CA ALA A 5 -12.92 -20.07 -1.76
C ALA A 5 -13.83 -21.12 -2.42
N ARG A 6 -13.23 -22.10 -3.11
CA ARG A 6 -13.95 -23.22 -3.71
C ARG A 6 -13.38 -24.47 -3.08
N ALA A 7 -14.22 -25.25 -2.38
CA ALA A 7 -13.82 -26.53 -1.80
C ALA A 7 -13.15 -27.47 -2.82
N PHE A 8 -13.37 -27.21 -4.12
CA PHE A 8 -12.71 -27.89 -5.22
C PHE A 8 -12.19 -26.91 -6.26
N THR A 9 -10.86 -26.87 -6.40
CA THR A 9 -10.22 -26.45 -7.65
C THR A 9 -9.84 -27.65 -8.53
N ASP A 10 -9.82 -28.86 -7.94
CA ASP A 10 -9.70 -30.13 -8.65
C ASP A 10 -11.10 -30.69 -8.98
N PRO A 11 -11.45 -30.85 -10.27
CA PRO A 11 -12.71 -31.48 -10.69
C PRO A 11 -12.96 -32.86 -10.08
N THR A 12 -11.90 -33.63 -9.85
CA THR A 12 -11.99 -35.02 -9.35
C THR A 12 -12.59 -35.07 -7.95
N SER A 13 -12.19 -34.13 -7.09
CA SER A 13 -12.68 -34.08 -5.72
C SER A 13 -14.09 -33.50 -5.62
N GLU A 14 -14.48 -32.62 -6.55
CA GLU A 14 -15.87 -32.18 -6.67
C GLU A 14 -16.80 -33.34 -7.02
N GLU A 15 -16.39 -34.18 -7.97
CA GLU A 15 -17.14 -35.39 -8.35
C GLU A 15 -17.30 -36.34 -7.17
N ILE A 16 -16.25 -36.57 -6.37
CA ILE A 16 -16.32 -37.42 -5.17
C ILE A 16 -17.29 -36.85 -4.13
N ALA A 17 -17.28 -35.54 -3.90
CA ALA A 17 -18.18 -34.91 -2.94
C ALA A 17 -19.63 -34.83 -3.41
N ARG A 18 -19.86 -34.74 -4.73
CA ARG A 18 -21.19 -34.86 -5.34
C ARG A 18 -21.70 -36.29 -5.24
N ALA A 19 -20.88 -37.28 -5.60
CA ALA A 19 -21.23 -38.70 -5.49
C ALA A 19 -21.58 -39.07 -4.04
N ARG A 20 -20.80 -38.61 -3.05
CA ARG A 20 -21.11 -38.81 -1.63
C ARG A 20 -22.50 -38.27 -1.24
N PHE A 21 -22.87 -37.11 -1.77
CA PHE A 21 -24.16 -36.49 -1.47
C PHE A 21 -25.31 -37.24 -2.15
N GLU A 22 -25.12 -37.65 -3.41
CA GLU A 22 -26.13 -38.35 -4.21
C GLU A 22 -26.38 -39.78 -3.73
N ASP A 23 -25.32 -40.48 -3.32
CA ASP A 23 -25.37 -41.87 -2.83
C ASP A 23 -25.65 -41.95 -1.31
N TRP A 24 -25.98 -40.82 -0.66
CA TRP A 24 -26.16 -40.78 0.80
C TRP A 24 -27.45 -41.49 1.23
N ASP A 25 -27.31 -42.52 2.06
CA ASP A 25 -28.45 -43.20 2.69
C ASP A 25 -28.75 -42.58 4.07
N GLU A 26 -29.83 -41.79 4.13
CA GLU A 26 -30.28 -41.14 5.37
C GLU A 26 -30.75 -42.15 6.43
N ASP A 27 -31.36 -43.26 6.01
CA ASP A 27 -31.97 -44.25 6.91
C ASP A 27 -30.89 -45.06 7.65
N GLU A 28 -29.74 -45.32 7.01
CA GLU A 28 -28.61 -46.00 7.61
C GLU A 28 -27.74 -45.08 8.49
N SER A 29 -27.58 -43.82 8.08
CA SER A 29 -26.65 -42.87 8.73
C SER A 29 -27.27 -42.04 9.86
N GLY A 30 -28.60 -41.86 9.86
CA GLY A 30 -29.31 -41.00 10.82
C GLY A 30 -28.99 -39.51 10.68
N ALA A 31 -28.37 -39.09 9.58
CA ALA A 31 -28.01 -37.71 9.27
C ALA A 31 -28.40 -37.36 7.82
N PRO A 32 -28.77 -36.10 7.54
CA PRO A 32 -29.10 -35.68 6.19
C PRO A 32 -27.86 -35.65 5.28
N PRO A 33 -28.03 -35.62 3.94
CA PRO A 33 -26.93 -35.67 2.99
C PRO A 33 -26.06 -34.42 3.07
N PHE A 34 -24.75 -34.58 2.89
CA PHE A 34 -23.78 -33.49 2.88
C PHE A 34 -22.62 -33.79 1.94
N ASN A 35 -22.01 -32.74 1.38
CA ASN A 35 -20.79 -32.85 0.60
C ASN A 35 -19.57 -33.00 1.54
N HIS A 36 -19.55 -32.17 2.59
CA HIS A 36 -18.38 -31.96 3.45
C HIS A 36 -18.63 -32.37 4.89
N GLY A 37 -17.91 -33.39 5.36
CA GLY A 37 -17.94 -33.83 6.76
C GLY A 37 -17.07 -32.97 7.69
N SER A 38 -16.11 -32.24 7.13
CA SER A 38 -15.30 -31.23 7.81
C SER A 38 -15.77 -29.83 7.42
N HIS A 39 -15.54 -28.87 8.30
CA HIS A 39 -15.93 -27.49 8.08
C HIS A 39 -14.72 -26.63 7.71
N TYR A 40 -14.93 -25.63 6.86
CA TYR A 40 -13.85 -24.73 6.41
C TYR A 40 -13.24 -23.88 7.54
N SER A 41 -13.97 -23.69 8.64
CA SER A 41 -13.52 -22.92 9.80
C SER A 41 -13.74 -23.70 11.10
N THR A 42 -12.66 -23.93 11.84
CA THR A 42 -12.67 -24.57 13.17
C THR A 42 -11.62 -23.90 14.05
N SER A 43 -11.78 -23.99 15.38
CA SER A 43 -10.76 -23.53 16.33
C SER A 43 -9.42 -24.24 16.13
N ALA A 44 -9.46 -25.54 15.79
CA ALA A 44 -8.27 -26.33 15.47
C ALA A 44 -7.52 -25.79 14.24
N HIS A 45 -8.24 -25.37 13.18
CA HIS A 45 -7.60 -24.76 11.99
C HIS A 45 -6.92 -23.43 12.31
N VAL A 46 -7.56 -22.58 13.12
CA VAL A 46 -6.96 -21.30 13.55
C VAL A 46 -5.69 -21.56 14.36
N LEU A 47 -5.74 -22.49 15.31
CA LEU A 47 -4.57 -22.86 16.12
C LEU A 47 -3.46 -23.52 15.29
N HIS A 48 -3.82 -24.32 14.28
CA HIS A 48 -2.87 -24.92 13.35
C HIS A 48 -2.08 -23.86 12.56
N TYR A 49 -2.75 -22.83 12.03
CA TYR A 49 -2.07 -21.73 11.33
C TYR A 49 -1.24 -20.86 12.28
N LEU A 50 -1.78 -20.51 13.45
CA LEU A 50 -1.18 -19.55 14.36
C LEU A 50 -0.26 -20.14 15.44
N VAL A 51 0.09 -21.42 15.34
CA VAL A 51 0.87 -22.17 16.36
C VAL A 51 2.19 -21.48 16.76
N ARG A 52 2.74 -20.60 15.93
CA ARG A 52 3.99 -19.86 16.16
C ARG A 52 3.84 -18.58 16.98
N LEU A 53 2.61 -18.16 17.27
CA LEU A 53 2.28 -16.94 18.00
C LEU A 53 1.65 -17.27 19.36
N GLU A 54 2.06 -16.56 20.41
CA GLU A 54 1.32 -16.58 21.67
C GLU A 54 0.10 -15.65 21.59
N PRO A 55 -1.04 -15.98 22.24
CA PRO A 55 -1.29 -17.12 23.12
C PRO A 55 -1.69 -18.43 22.39
N TYR A 56 -1.64 -18.46 21.05
CA TYR A 56 -2.13 -19.58 20.25
C TYR A 56 -1.28 -20.84 20.41
N THR A 57 0.04 -20.70 20.62
CA THR A 57 0.91 -21.82 20.99
C THR A 57 0.43 -22.49 22.28
N SER A 58 0.16 -21.69 23.32
CA SER A 58 -0.37 -22.18 24.59
C SER A 58 -1.73 -22.89 24.43
N TYR A 59 -2.63 -22.32 23.61
CA TYR A 59 -3.94 -22.93 23.33
C TYR A 59 -3.83 -24.21 22.51
N HIS A 60 -2.90 -24.28 21.56
CA HIS A 60 -2.64 -25.49 20.78
C HIS A 60 -2.15 -26.63 21.68
N CYS A 61 -1.23 -26.35 22.61
CA CYS A 61 -0.80 -27.30 23.63
C CYS A 61 -1.97 -27.76 24.51
N ALA A 62 -2.83 -26.83 24.95
CA ALA A 62 -3.98 -27.17 25.77
C ALA A 62 -4.97 -28.10 25.05
N LEU A 63 -5.19 -27.89 23.75
CA LEU A 63 -6.05 -28.76 22.93
C LEU A 63 -5.46 -30.17 22.75
N GLN A 64 -4.13 -30.29 22.73
CA GLN A 64 -3.37 -31.52 22.50
C GLN A 64 -2.80 -32.13 23.81
N SER A 65 -3.57 -32.07 24.90
CA SER A 65 -3.21 -32.67 26.20
C SER A 65 -1.87 -32.23 26.79
N GLY A 66 -1.52 -30.95 26.60
CA GLY A 66 -0.32 -30.32 27.14
C GLY A 66 0.94 -30.49 26.28
N ARG A 67 0.81 -30.92 25.01
CA ARG A 67 1.93 -31.09 24.08
C ARG A 67 1.60 -30.48 22.71
N LEU A 68 2.62 -30.20 21.91
CA LEU A 68 2.43 -29.84 20.51
C LEU A 68 2.05 -31.08 19.68
N ASP A 69 1.46 -30.86 18.51
CA ASP A 69 1.02 -31.92 17.60
C ASP A 69 2.22 -32.61 16.94
N LEU A 70 2.01 -33.76 16.29
CA LEU A 70 3.07 -34.44 15.56
C LEU A 70 3.65 -33.53 14.46
N PRO A 71 4.98 -33.45 14.29
CA PRO A 71 5.62 -32.57 13.32
C PRO A 71 5.08 -32.70 11.90
N ASP A 72 4.74 -33.92 11.46
CA ASP A 72 4.21 -34.19 10.11
C ASP A 72 2.81 -33.62 9.85
N ARG A 73 2.05 -33.27 10.90
CA ARG A 73 0.71 -32.67 10.80
C ARG A 73 0.70 -31.18 11.06
N GLN A 74 1.81 -30.62 11.53
CA GLN A 74 1.88 -29.21 11.83
C GLN A 74 2.00 -28.38 10.55
N PHE A 75 1.53 -27.14 10.62
CA PHE A 75 1.63 -26.21 9.52
C PHE A 75 3.11 -25.86 9.27
N HIS A 76 3.72 -26.37 8.20
CA HIS A 76 5.12 -26.08 7.88
C HIS A 76 5.32 -25.53 6.46
N CYS A 77 4.41 -25.74 5.51
CA CYS A 77 4.59 -25.33 4.11
C CYS A 77 3.28 -24.81 3.50
N ILE A 78 3.35 -23.66 2.83
CA ILE A 78 2.20 -23.07 2.14
C ILE A 78 1.69 -23.96 1.02
N ALA A 79 2.60 -24.53 0.21
CA ALA A 79 2.23 -25.36 -0.93
C ALA A 79 1.56 -26.67 -0.50
N GLU A 80 2.13 -27.37 0.49
CA GLU A 80 1.54 -28.61 1.01
C GLU A 80 0.17 -28.35 1.67
N SER A 81 0.03 -27.26 2.42
CA SER A 81 -1.27 -26.87 2.98
C SER A 81 -2.31 -26.56 1.91
N TRP A 82 -1.91 -25.89 0.83
CA TRP A 82 -2.78 -25.61 -0.31
C TRP A 82 -3.22 -26.91 -1.01
N GLU A 83 -2.28 -27.80 -1.32
CA GLU A 83 -2.57 -29.08 -1.99
C GLU A 83 -3.49 -30.00 -1.18
N SER A 84 -3.34 -29.99 0.16
CA SER A 84 -4.23 -30.70 1.07
C SER A 84 -5.67 -30.18 0.95
N SER A 85 -5.84 -28.85 0.89
CA SER A 85 -7.16 -28.21 0.89
C SER A 85 -7.80 -28.08 -0.49
N SER A 86 -7.02 -28.11 -1.57
CA SER A 86 -7.49 -27.89 -2.93
C SER A 86 -8.10 -29.12 -3.61
N GLY A 87 -8.17 -30.25 -2.90
CA GLY A 87 -8.77 -31.49 -3.36
C GLY A 87 -7.82 -32.46 -4.07
N GLY A 88 -6.52 -32.45 -3.82
CA GLY A 88 -5.60 -33.44 -4.41
C GLY A 88 -5.68 -34.82 -3.72
N ALA A 89 -5.07 -34.94 -2.55
CA ALA A 89 -4.92 -36.20 -1.83
C ALA A 89 -5.94 -36.39 -0.67
N ASN A 90 -6.64 -35.33 -0.27
CA ASN A 90 -7.47 -35.33 0.93
C ASN A 90 -8.84 -34.66 0.68
N THR A 91 -9.85 -35.46 0.38
CA THR A 91 -11.24 -34.98 0.21
C THR A 91 -11.92 -34.56 1.51
N SER A 92 -11.20 -34.60 2.64
CA SER A 92 -11.69 -34.20 3.96
C SER A 92 -11.06 -32.91 4.48
N ASP A 93 -10.12 -32.29 3.77
CA ASP A 93 -9.58 -30.98 4.14
C ASP A 93 -10.16 -29.93 3.20
N VAL A 94 -11.08 -29.11 3.71
CA VAL A 94 -11.71 -28.00 2.98
C VAL A 94 -11.51 -26.68 3.73
N LYS A 95 -10.42 -26.58 4.50
CA LYS A 95 -10.14 -25.40 5.32
C LYS A 95 -9.94 -24.14 4.47
N GLU A 96 -10.49 -23.05 4.96
CA GLU A 96 -10.34 -21.72 4.36
C GLU A 96 -9.22 -20.94 5.04
N LEU A 97 -8.81 -19.83 4.40
CA LEU A 97 -7.81 -18.93 4.97
C LEU A 97 -8.37 -18.14 6.16
N ILE A 98 -7.46 -17.74 7.06
CA ILE A 98 -7.73 -16.80 8.16
C ILE A 98 -7.26 -15.39 7.78
N PRO A 99 -7.80 -14.33 8.39
CA PRO A 99 -7.44 -12.94 8.07
C PRO A 99 -5.94 -12.65 8.13
N GLU A 100 -5.20 -13.31 9.03
CA GLU A 100 -3.77 -13.10 9.26
C GLU A 100 -2.92 -13.29 8.00
N PHE A 101 -3.36 -14.13 7.05
CA PHE A 101 -2.69 -14.31 5.75
C PHE A 101 -2.58 -13.01 4.92
N PHE A 102 -3.38 -12.00 5.24
CA PHE A 102 -3.48 -10.76 4.48
C PHE A 102 -2.91 -9.53 5.22
N TYR A 103 -2.48 -9.67 6.48
CA TYR A 103 -1.92 -8.53 7.22
C TYR A 103 -0.80 -8.86 8.22
N ASN A 104 -0.67 -10.12 8.68
CA ASN A 104 0.27 -10.48 9.74
C ASN A 104 1.35 -11.43 9.21
N PRO A 105 2.59 -11.01 8.97
CA PRO A 105 3.65 -11.92 8.54
C PRO A 105 4.25 -12.77 9.66
N GLU A 106 4.02 -12.43 10.92
CA GLU A 106 4.72 -13.05 12.05
C GLU A 106 4.29 -14.49 12.31
N PHE A 107 3.05 -14.89 11.96
CA PHE A 107 2.62 -16.29 12.13
C PHE A 107 3.37 -17.28 11.23
N LEU A 108 4.08 -16.78 10.21
CA LEU A 108 4.90 -17.59 9.30
C LEU A 108 6.34 -17.74 9.80
N ARG A 109 6.74 -16.94 10.80
CA ARG A 109 8.09 -16.92 11.37
C ARG A 109 8.09 -17.64 12.72
N ASN A 110 9.17 -18.34 13.03
CA ASN A 110 9.37 -18.94 14.36
C ASN A 110 10.25 -18.02 15.23
N VAL A 111 9.81 -16.78 15.47
CA VAL A 111 10.59 -15.75 16.20
C VAL A 111 10.87 -16.17 17.65
N ASN A 112 9.92 -16.92 18.24
CA ASN A 112 10.02 -17.40 19.62
C ASN A 112 10.90 -18.66 19.76
N ASN A 113 11.49 -19.19 18.67
CA ASN A 113 12.27 -20.42 18.66
C ASN A 113 11.53 -21.60 19.32
N ILE A 114 10.24 -21.74 19.02
CA ILE A 114 9.41 -22.85 19.51
C ILE A 114 9.93 -24.15 18.91
N ASP A 115 10.12 -25.17 19.74
CA ASP A 115 10.46 -26.52 19.28
C ASP A 115 9.22 -27.21 18.72
N LEU A 116 9.09 -27.21 17.39
CA LEU A 116 7.99 -27.86 16.67
C LEU A 116 8.35 -29.29 16.23
N GLY A 117 9.55 -29.77 16.56
CA GLY A 117 10.07 -31.10 16.25
C GLY A 117 10.54 -31.31 14.81
N THR A 118 10.83 -32.57 14.47
CA THR A 118 11.36 -33.00 13.17
C THR A 118 10.40 -33.97 12.51
N ARG A 119 10.12 -33.76 11.23
CA ARG A 119 9.29 -34.62 10.39
C ARG A 119 9.97 -35.97 10.09
N GLN A 120 9.20 -36.93 9.59
CA GLN A 120 9.73 -38.25 9.21
C GLN A 120 10.73 -38.20 8.05
N ASP A 121 10.64 -37.17 7.20
CA ASP A 121 11.59 -36.91 6.11
C ASP A 121 12.92 -36.29 6.60
N GLY A 122 13.05 -36.06 7.90
CA GLY A 122 14.23 -35.46 8.54
C GLY A 122 14.26 -33.94 8.53
N GLN A 123 13.24 -33.26 8.00
CA GLN A 123 13.17 -31.79 8.02
C GLN A 123 12.69 -31.29 9.39
N GLU A 124 13.41 -30.32 9.94
CA GLU A 124 12.99 -29.61 11.14
C GLU A 124 11.83 -28.66 10.84
N VAL A 125 10.82 -28.66 11.71
CA VAL A 125 9.69 -27.73 11.60
C VAL A 125 10.09 -26.43 12.29
N GLY A 126 10.28 -25.38 11.49
CA GLY A 126 10.70 -24.06 11.96
C GLY A 126 9.81 -22.96 11.41
N ALA A 127 10.40 -21.98 10.73
CA ALA A 127 9.65 -21.02 9.92
C ALA A 127 8.89 -21.75 8.79
N VAL A 128 7.75 -21.19 8.37
CA VAL A 128 6.93 -21.77 7.31
C VAL A 128 7.67 -21.65 5.98
N VAL A 129 7.71 -22.75 5.22
CA VAL A 129 8.23 -22.79 3.85
C VAL A 129 7.29 -21.99 2.95
N LEU A 130 7.81 -20.87 2.44
CA LEU A 130 7.08 -19.94 1.59
C LEU A 130 7.27 -20.29 0.11
N PRO A 131 6.33 -19.90 -0.76
CA PRO A 131 6.49 -20.04 -2.20
C PRO A 131 7.73 -19.29 -2.74
N PRO A 132 8.33 -19.74 -3.86
CA PRO A 132 9.54 -19.12 -4.40
C PRO A 132 9.40 -17.62 -4.72
N TRP A 133 8.21 -17.18 -5.12
CA TRP A 133 7.92 -15.77 -5.43
C TRP A 133 7.99 -14.85 -4.21
N ALA A 134 7.84 -15.39 -3.00
CA ALA A 134 8.01 -14.65 -1.75
C ALA A 134 9.49 -14.50 -1.34
N LYS A 135 10.41 -15.17 -2.03
CA LYS A 135 11.87 -15.06 -1.84
C LYS A 135 12.33 -15.29 -0.39
N GLY A 136 11.60 -16.12 0.36
CA GLY A 136 11.87 -16.39 1.77
C GLY A 136 11.46 -15.29 2.75
N ASP A 137 10.78 -14.22 2.30
CA ASP A 137 10.27 -13.17 3.18
C ASP A 137 8.76 -13.30 3.42
N ALA A 138 8.40 -13.52 4.69
CA ALA A 138 7.01 -13.57 5.14
C ALA A 138 6.25 -12.25 4.93
N ALA A 139 6.93 -11.11 5.04
CA ALA A 139 6.31 -9.80 4.79
C ALA A 139 5.92 -9.67 3.32
N GLU A 140 6.79 -10.08 2.40
CA GLU A 140 6.50 -10.11 0.97
C GLU A 140 5.37 -11.08 0.62
N PHE A 141 5.35 -12.26 1.25
CA PHE A 141 4.25 -13.22 1.11
C PHE A 141 2.90 -12.59 1.45
N VAL A 142 2.79 -11.96 2.63
CA VAL A 142 1.56 -11.32 3.10
C VAL A 142 1.20 -10.10 2.24
N ARG A 143 2.19 -9.27 1.85
CA ARG A 143 1.99 -8.10 0.99
C ARG A 143 1.39 -8.50 -0.36
N LEU A 144 1.91 -9.55 -0.98
CA LEU A 144 1.39 -10.05 -2.25
C LEU A 144 0.02 -10.73 -2.11
N ASN A 145 -0.23 -11.42 -0.99
CA ASN A 145 -1.57 -11.93 -0.71
C ASN A 145 -2.59 -10.79 -0.56
N ARG A 146 -2.26 -9.74 0.19
CA ARG A 146 -3.11 -8.55 0.28
C ARG A 146 -3.31 -7.89 -1.08
N ALA A 147 -2.24 -7.75 -1.87
CA ALA A 147 -2.31 -7.19 -3.22
C ALA A 147 -3.24 -7.99 -4.15
N ALA A 148 -3.22 -9.32 -4.04
CA ALA A 148 -4.10 -10.17 -4.82
C ALA A 148 -5.54 -10.19 -4.27
N LEU A 149 -5.77 -10.09 -2.95
CA LEU A 149 -7.10 -9.89 -2.36
C LEU A 149 -7.75 -8.58 -2.83
N GLU A 150 -6.97 -7.50 -2.93
CA GLU A 150 -7.43 -6.20 -3.41
C GLU A 150 -7.35 -6.04 -4.94
N SER A 151 -7.05 -7.11 -5.67
CA SER A 151 -6.98 -7.06 -7.13
C SER A 151 -8.34 -6.79 -7.75
N GLU A 152 -8.34 -6.27 -8.98
CA GLU A 152 -9.56 -6.08 -9.75
C GLU A 152 -10.32 -7.39 -9.96
N TYR A 153 -9.58 -8.49 -10.17
CA TYR A 153 -10.15 -9.83 -10.31
C TYR A 153 -10.93 -10.22 -9.05
N VAL A 154 -10.31 -10.12 -7.87
CA VAL A 154 -11.00 -10.47 -6.62
C VAL A 154 -12.15 -9.51 -6.36
N SER A 155 -11.97 -8.21 -6.57
CA SER A 155 -13.03 -7.22 -6.41
C SER A 155 -14.26 -7.53 -7.28
N ALA A 156 -14.06 -7.97 -8.53
CA ALA A 156 -15.14 -8.34 -9.43
C ALA A 156 -15.89 -9.61 -8.98
N HIS A 157 -15.21 -10.56 -8.32
CA HIS A 157 -15.75 -11.90 -8.03
C HIS A 157 -16.02 -12.19 -6.54
N LEU A 158 -15.58 -11.35 -5.60
CA LEU A 158 -15.68 -11.62 -4.15
C LEU A 158 -17.14 -11.82 -3.69
N HIS A 159 -18.09 -11.14 -4.35
CA HIS A 159 -19.52 -11.29 -4.08
C HIS A 159 -20.02 -12.74 -4.26
N GLU A 160 -19.38 -13.52 -5.15
CA GLU A 160 -19.72 -14.93 -5.39
C GLU A 160 -19.30 -15.82 -4.21
N TRP A 161 -18.17 -15.52 -3.56
CA TRP A 161 -17.75 -16.20 -2.33
C TRP A 161 -18.62 -15.79 -1.14
N ILE A 162 -19.00 -14.51 -1.06
CA ILE A 162 -19.95 -14.04 -0.04
C ILE A 162 -21.28 -14.81 -0.17
N ASP A 163 -21.72 -15.11 -1.39
CA ASP A 163 -22.93 -15.91 -1.61
C ASP A 163 -22.83 -17.35 -1.06
N LEU A 164 -21.64 -17.95 -1.08
CA LEU A 164 -21.38 -19.29 -0.52
C LEU A 164 -21.36 -19.28 1.00
N VAL A 165 -20.67 -18.30 1.60
CA VAL A 165 -20.42 -18.28 3.05
C VAL A 165 -21.55 -17.62 3.83
N PHE A 166 -22.13 -16.52 3.33
CA PHE A 166 -23.13 -15.70 4.04
C PHE A 166 -24.43 -15.50 3.26
N GLY A 167 -24.44 -15.79 1.96
CA GLY A 167 -25.57 -15.47 1.08
C GLY A 167 -26.44 -16.67 0.73
N TYR A 168 -27.09 -16.58 -0.43
CA TYR A 168 -28.17 -17.50 -0.79
C TYR A 168 -27.70 -18.92 -1.16
N LYS A 169 -26.40 -19.12 -1.44
CA LYS A 169 -25.79 -20.43 -1.73
C LYS A 169 -25.28 -21.16 -0.48
N GLN A 170 -25.55 -20.64 0.72
CA GLN A 170 -25.18 -21.30 1.98
C GLN A 170 -26.07 -22.52 2.28
N ARG A 171 -27.35 -22.51 1.87
CA ARG A 171 -28.34 -23.54 2.20
C ARG A 171 -29.31 -23.84 1.05
N GLY A 172 -29.97 -24.99 1.14
CA GLY A 172 -30.99 -25.44 0.19
C GLY A 172 -30.42 -25.77 -1.19
N LYS A 173 -31.30 -25.80 -2.20
CA LYS A 173 -30.94 -26.24 -3.54
C LYS A 173 -29.77 -25.49 -4.17
N ALA A 174 -29.63 -24.19 -3.89
CA ALA A 174 -28.51 -23.40 -4.39
C ALA A 174 -27.15 -23.84 -3.79
N ALA A 175 -27.13 -24.36 -2.57
CA ALA A 175 -25.94 -24.94 -1.94
C ALA A 175 -25.60 -26.31 -2.54
N GLU A 176 -26.60 -27.14 -2.80
CA GLU A 176 -26.44 -28.45 -3.47
C GLU A 176 -25.84 -28.30 -4.88
N GLU A 177 -26.40 -27.39 -5.67
CA GLU A 177 -25.90 -27.05 -7.01
C GLU A 177 -24.44 -26.55 -6.96
N ALA A 178 -24.09 -25.82 -5.90
CA ALA A 178 -22.73 -25.30 -5.67
C ALA A 178 -21.77 -26.26 -4.96
N CYS A 179 -22.19 -27.49 -4.62
CA CYS A 179 -21.39 -28.45 -3.82
C CYS A 179 -20.91 -27.85 -2.48
N ASN A 180 -21.79 -27.14 -1.79
CA ASN A 180 -21.51 -26.32 -0.61
C ASN A 180 -22.34 -26.73 0.62
N VAL A 181 -22.72 -28.01 0.72
CA VAL A 181 -23.49 -28.54 1.86
C VAL A 181 -22.54 -29.19 2.89
N PHE A 182 -22.55 -28.66 4.11
CA PHE A 182 -21.75 -29.14 5.24
C PHE A 182 -22.57 -30.06 6.15
N TYR A 183 -21.90 -30.72 7.10
CA TYR A 183 -22.56 -31.55 8.10
C TYR A 183 -23.62 -30.76 8.88
N TYR A 184 -24.83 -31.32 9.05
CA TYR A 184 -26.00 -30.58 9.52
C TYR A 184 -25.83 -29.84 10.85
N LEU A 185 -25.02 -30.38 11.78
CA LEU A 185 -24.75 -29.75 13.08
C LEU A 185 -23.97 -28.43 12.99
N THR A 186 -23.33 -28.13 11.86
CA THR A 186 -22.63 -26.84 11.68
C THR A 186 -23.61 -25.68 11.50
N TYR A 187 -24.86 -25.95 11.11
CA TYR A 187 -25.85 -24.94 10.80
C TYR A 187 -26.65 -24.50 12.03
N GLU A 188 -26.77 -23.17 12.19
CA GLU A 188 -27.67 -22.58 13.18
C GLU A 188 -29.10 -23.14 13.04
N GLY A 189 -29.68 -23.54 14.17
CA GLY A 189 -31.06 -24.03 14.28
C GLY A 189 -31.25 -25.52 13.94
N ALA A 190 -30.20 -26.27 13.61
CA ALA A 190 -30.31 -27.68 13.22
C ALA A 190 -30.75 -28.60 14.37
N VAL A 191 -30.33 -28.33 15.61
CA VAL A 191 -30.70 -29.11 16.80
C VAL A 191 -30.99 -28.19 17.97
N ASP A 192 -32.11 -28.42 18.66
CA ASP A 192 -32.40 -27.77 19.94
C ASP A 192 -31.77 -28.56 21.10
N VAL A 193 -30.57 -28.14 21.49
CA VAL A 193 -29.77 -28.75 22.57
C VAL A 193 -30.53 -28.78 23.91
N THR A 194 -31.54 -27.94 24.10
CA THR A 194 -32.33 -27.89 25.35
C THR A 194 -33.42 -28.97 25.43
N ARG A 195 -33.77 -29.57 24.30
CA ARG A 195 -34.88 -30.54 24.15
C ARG A 195 -34.41 -31.96 23.81
N LEU A 196 -33.11 -32.24 23.91
CA LEU A 196 -32.57 -33.58 23.67
C LEU A 196 -32.97 -34.55 24.80
N GLU A 197 -33.67 -35.64 24.46
CA GLU A 197 -34.06 -36.73 25.38
C GLU A 197 -32.94 -37.79 25.55
N GLU A 198 -33.07 -38.65 26.57
CA GLU A 198 -32.07 -39.64 27.00
C GLU A 198 -31.75 -40.68 25.90
N GLY A 199 -30.56 -40.56 25.30
CA GLY A 199 -29.99 -41.53 24.36
C GLY A 199 -28.77 -40.99 23.60
N VAL A 200 -28.81 -39.71 23.22
CA VAL A 200 -27.65 -38.95 22.73
C VAL A 200 -27.19 -38.03 23.87
N THR A 201 -25.95 -38.15 24.31
CA THR A 201 -25.45 -37.26 25.36
C THR A 201 -25.42 -35.84 24.80
N ARG A 202 -26.17 -34.93 25.42
CA ARG A 202 -26.16 -33.48 25.14
C ARG A 202 -24.72 -32.95 25.02
N GLU A 203 -23.82 -33.49 25.83
CA GLU A 203 -22.39 -33.19 25.83
C GLU A 203 -21.69 -33.54 24.50
N ALA A 204 -22.02 -34.68 23.87
CA ALA A 204 -21.44 -35.07 22.58
C ALA A 204 -21.87 -34.13 21.46
N VAL A 205 -23.15 -33.72 21.42
CA VAL A 205 -23.65 -32.77 20.41
C VAL A 205 -22.98 -31.40 20.59
N VAL A 206 -22.88 -30.92 21.84
CA VAL A 206 -22.20 -29.65 22.13
C VAL A 206 -20.72 -29.72 21.77
N ALA A 207 -20.03 -30.82 22.08
CA ALA A 207 -18.63 -31.02 21.72
C ALA A 207 -18.44 -31.05 20.19
N GLN A 208 -19.37 -31.68 19.46
CA GLN A 208 -19.35 -31.73 18.00
C GLN A 208 -19.49 -30.33 17.40
N ILE A 209 -20.50 -29.57 17.83
CA ILE A 209 -20.75 -28.19 17.38
C ILE A 209 -19.56 -27.27 17.71
N THR A 210 -18.95 -27.43 18.88
CA THR A 210 -17.88 -26.53 19.34
C THR A 210 -16.56 -26.78 18.61
N ASN A 211 -16.24 -28.03 18.28
CA ASN A 211 -14.91 -28.40 17.79
C ASN A 211 -14.84 -28.65 16.28
N PHE A 212 -15.95 -29.06 15.65
CA PHE A 212 -15.99 -29.48 14.25
C PHE A 212 -16.62 -28.46 13.30
N GLY A 213 -16.79 -27.23 13.78
CA GLY A 213 -17.10 -26.05 12.96
C GLY A 213 -18.52 -25.53 13.12
N GLN A 214 -18.67 -24.24 12.87
CA GLN A 214 -19.94 -23.52 12.95
C GLN A 214 -20.06 -22.65 11.71
N THR A 215 -21.08 -22.93 10.89
CA THR A 215 -21.37 -22.13 9.71
C THR A 215 -21.89 -20.76 10.16
N PRO A 216 -21.35 -19.64 9.63
CA PRO A 216 -21.83 -18.32 9.97
C PRO A 216 -23.32 -18.15 9.69
N ARG A 217 -23.95 -17.18 10.35
CA ARG A 217 -25.36 -16.87 10.10
C ARG A 217 -25.54 -16.39 8.66
N GLN A 218 -26.57 -16.91 7.99
CA GLN A 218 -26.97 -16.43 6.66
C GLN A 218 -27.46 -14.99 6.77
N LEU A 219 -26.82 -14.08 6.04
CA LEU A 219 -27.11 -12.64 6.03
C LEU A 219 -28.07 -12.25 4.91
N LEU A 220 -27.99 -12.96 3.77
CA LEU A 220 -28.71 -12.60 2.54
C LEU A 220 -29.40 -13.85 1.95
N SER A 221 -30.64 -13.66 1.49
CA SER A 221 -31.41 -14.69 0.76
C SER A 221 -31.42 -14.46 -0.76
N LYS A 222 -30.80 -13.37 -1.22
CA LYS A 222 -30.66 -13.00 -2.64
C LYS A 222 -29.17 -12.89 -2.99
N PRO A 223 -28.80 -12.96 -4.28
CA PRO A 223 -27.42 -12.76 -4.71
C PRO A 223 -26.82 -11.46 -4.19
N HIS A 224 -25.60 -11.53 -3.66
CA HIS A 224 -24.85 -10.37 -3.23
C HIS A 224 -24.53 -9.48 -4.45
N PRO A 225 -24.77 -8.15 -4.37
CA PRO A 225 -24.44 -7.25 -5.47
C PRO A 225 -22.94 -7.31 -5.83
N PRO A 226 -22.57 -7.38 -7.12
CA PRO A 226 -21.17 -7.28 -7.54
C PRO A 226 -20.63 -5.89 -7.21
N ARG A 227 -19.36 -5.84 -6.82
CA ARG A 227 -18.67 -4.57 -6.60
C ARG A 227 -18.35 -3.94 -7.96
N THR A 228 -18.78 -2.70 -8.18
CA THR A 228 -18.33 -1.92 -9.33
C THR A 228 -16.86 -1.55 -9.11
N THR A 229 -15.99 -2.00 -10.03
CA THR A 229 -14.61 -1.52 -10.12
C THR A 229 -14.67 -0.05 -10.52
N ASN A 230 -14.72 0.84 -9.55
CA ASN A 230 -14.61 2.27 -9.81
C ASN A 230 -13.21 2.73 -9.40
N PRO A 231 -12.23 2.71 -10.32
CA PRO A 231 -10.87 3.16 -10.05
C PRO A 231 -10.85 4.68 -10.10
N TRP A 232 -11.57 5.33 -9.18
CA TRP A 232 -11.29 6.74 -8.96
C TRP A 232 -9.81 6.83 -8.59
N PRO A 233 -9.01 7.63 -9.30
CA PRO A 233 -7.61 7.75 -9.00
C PRO A 233 -7.50 8.27 -7.56
N ASN A 234 -6.58 7.70 -6.79
CA ASN A 234 -6.29 8.16 -5.44
C ASN A 234 -4.82 8.60 -5.39
N VAL A 235 -4.49 9.47 -4.43
CA VAL A 235 -3.14 10.05 -4.23
C VAL A 235 -2.05 8.97 -4.15
N MET A 236 -2.40 7.77 -3.67
CA MET A 236 -1.47 6.70 -3.34
C MET A 236 -1.24 5.72 -4.50
N THR A 237 -2.18 5.65 -5.44
CA THR A 237 -2.16 4.77 -6.61
C THR A 237 -1.68 5.50 -7.85
N HIS A 238 -2.08 6.77 -7.98
CA HIS A 238 -1.86 7.61 -9.14
C HIS A 238 -1.41 9.03 -8.74
N PRO A 239 -0.26 9.17 -8.02
CA PRO A 239 0.26 10.49 -7.65
C PRO A 239 0.60 11.37 -8.87
N GLU A 240 0.83 10.78 -10.03
CA GLU A 240 1.03 11.49 -11.30
C GLU A 240 -0.23 12.21 -11.81
N CYS A 241 -1.41 11.83 -11.33
CA CYS A 241 -2.68 12.45 -11.74
C CYS A 241 -3.08 13.66 -10.86
N LEU A 242 -2.20 14.08 -9.95
CA LEU A 242 -2.48 15.15 -9.00
C LEU A 242 -2.41 16.53 -9.67
N HIS A 243 -3.51 17.28 -9.57
CA HIS A 243 -3.59 18.67 -9.98
C HIS A 243 -4.01 19.54 -8.80
N GLN A 244 -3.60 20.81 -8.81
CA GLN A 244 -3.93 21.75 -7.75
C GLN A 244 -5.42 22.07 -7.77
N ALA A 245 -6.11 21.78 -6.67
CA ALA A 245 -7.55 21.96 -6.53
C ALA A 245 -7.92 23.21 -5.73
N ALA A 246 -7.11 23.59 -4.74
CA ALA A 246 -7.34 24.79 -3.92
C ALA A 246 -6.03 25.30 -3.32
N ALA A 247 -5.99 26.58 -2.95
CA ALA A 247 -4.91 27.18 -2.18
C ALA A 247 -5.45 28.23 -1.21
N VAL A 248 -4.85 28.30 -0.01
CA VAL A 248 -5.19 29.24 1.06
C VAL A 248 -3.90 29.82 1.63
N ASN A 249 -3.93 31.09 2.02
CA ASN A 249 -2.81 31.71 2.72
C ASN A 249 -3.21 32.07 4.16
N VAL A 250 -2.46 31.58 5.14
CA VAL A 250 -2.72 31.80 6.58
C VAL A 250 -1.85 32.91 7.21
N GLY A 251 -1.09 33.64 6.39
CA GLY A 251 -0.33 34.85 6.76
C GLY A 251 0.93 34.60 7.59
N SER A 252 1.21 33.35 7.97
CA SER A 252 2.39 32.93 8.73
C SER A 252 2.69 31.47 8.47
N SER A 253 3.89 31.00 8.82
CA SER A 253 4.33 29.61 8.61
C SER A 253 3.26 28.58 9.01
N VAL A 254 2.91 27.68 8.08
CA VAL A 254 1.93 26.61 8.32
C VAL A 254 2.55 25.60 9.31
N GLY A 255 1.86 25.33 10.41
CA GLY A 255 2.28 24.34 11.41
C GLY A 255 1.69 22.96 11.16
N ASP A 256 0.45 22.90 10.71
CA ASP A 256 -0.27 21.65 10.46
C ASP A 256 -1.38 21.86 9.43
N VAL A 257 -1.80 20.78 8.76
CA VAL A 257 -2.90 20.76 7.78
C VAL A 257 -3.84 19.59 8.08
N LEU A 258 -5.14 19.85 8.05
CA LEU A 258 -6.16 18.86 8.38
C LEU A 258 -7.27 18.81 7.32
N PHE A 259 -7.68 17.59 6.98
CA PHE A 259 -8.93 17.32 6.28
C PHE A 259 -10.00 16.91 7.30
N TYR A 260 -11.15 17.58 7.26
CA TYR A 260 -12.32 17.23 8.06
C TYR A 260 -13.58 17.24 7.20
N GLY A 261 -14.15 16.06 6.96
CA GLY A 261 -15.18 15.88 5.94
C GLY A 261 -14.66 16.39 4.59
N ASP A 262 -15.40 17.31 3.97
CA ASP A 262 -15.01 17.95 2.71
C ASP A 262 -14.24 19.28 2.93
N ARG A 263 -13.87 19.61 4.17
CA ARG A 263 -13.17 20.86 4.50
C ARG A 263 -11.68 20.63 4.65
N PHE A 264 -10.93 21.52 4.03
CA PHE A 264 -9.50 21.68 4.24
C PHE A 264 -9.23 22.86 5.18
N ILE A 265 -8.41 22.65 6.20
CA ILE A 265 -8.02 23.69 7.16
C ILE A 265 -6.50 23.67 7.34
N ALA A 266 -5.88 24.84 7.18
CA ALA A 266 -4.46 25.06 7.45
C ALA A 266 -4.28 25.85 8.75
N TYR A 267 -3.34 25.41 9.58
CA TYR A 267 -3.06 26.00 10.88
C TYR A 267 -1.69 26.67 10.89
N THR A 268 -1.57 27.73 11.67
CA THR A 268 -0.30 28.43 11.89
C THR A 268 0.61 27.61 12.81
N SER A 269 1.91 27.88 12.77
CA SER A 269 2.93 27.21 13.59
C SER A 269 2.50 27.08 15.06
N ASN A 270 2.65 25.87 15.61
CA ASN A 270 2.30 25.47 16.98
C ASN A 270 0.81 25.28 17.29
N ALA A 271 -0.09 25.37 16.33
CA ALA A 271 -1.50 25.01 16.55
C ALA A 271 -1.75 23.52 16.24
N CYS A 272 -2.36 22.81 17.18
CA CYS A 272 -2.81 21.43 17.02
C CYS A 272 -4.35 21.41 16.91
N PRO A 273 -4.93 20.96 15.81
CA PRO A 273 -6.38 20.83 15.70
C PRO A 273 -6.91 19.76 16.66
N VAL A 274 -8.15 19.92 17.13
CA VAL A 274 -8.85 18.88 17.90
C VAL A 274 -10.04 18.36 17.09
N PRO A 275 -9.92 17.19 16.45
CA PRO A 275 -11.06 16.45 15.89
C PRO A 275 -12.03 16.01 17.01
N PRO A 276 -13.26 15.58 16.72
CA PRO A 276 -13.84 15.41 15.39
C PRO A 276 -14.50 16.69 14.86
N THR A 277 -14.64 17.79 15.60
CA THR A 277 -15.38 18.96 15.04
C THR A 277 -14.49 19.90 14.22
N GLY A 278 -13.17 19.93 14.47
CA GLY A 278 -12.25 20.90 13.85
C GLY A 278 -12.55 22.37 14.20
N GLU A 279 -13.56 22.59 15.05
CA GLU A 279 -14.02 23.91 15.49
C GLU A 279 -13.05 24.57 16.46
N VAL A 280 -12.19 23.77 17.08
CA VAL A 280 -11.29 24.19 18.14
C VAL A 280 -9.88 23.68 17.86
N CYS A 281 -8.88 24.50 18.17
CA CYS A 281 -7.47 24.18 18.10
C CYS A 281 -6.78 24.52 19.43
N LEU A 282 -5.72 23.78 19.73
CA LEU A 282 -4.83 23.99 20.85
C LEU A 282 -3.57 24.71 20.42
N VAL A 283 -3.13 25.69 21.18
CA VAL A 283 -1.83 26.37 20.96
C VAL A 283 -1.06 26.45 22.29
N PRO A 284 0.27 26.28 22.30
CA PRO A 284 1.07 26.54 23.49
C PRO A 284 0.86 27.96 23.98
N HIS A 285 0.74 28.12 25.30
CA HIS A 285 0.47 29.43 25.89
C HIS A 285 1.76 30.22 26.09
N LEU A 286 1.98 31.26 25.27
CA LEU A 286 3.21 32.07 25.26
C LEU A 286 3.62 32.66 26.63
N GLY A 287 2.68 32.95 27.51
CA GLY A 287 2.95 33.54 28.83
C GLY A 287 2.97 32.58 30.03
N ARG A 288 2.72 31.28 29.83
CA ARG A 288 2.63 30.28 30.90
C ARG A 288 3.25 28.97 30.41
N PRO A 289 4.51 28.66 30.79
CA PRO A 289 5.12 27.39 30.42
C PRO A 289 4.28 26.23 30.96
N GLY A 290 4.18 25.16 30.18
CA GLY A 290 3.37 23.98 30.54
C GLY A 290 1.86 24.16 30.40
N ALA A 291 1.39 25.26 29.82
CA ALA A 291 -0.02 25.49 29.54
C ALA A 291 -0.30 25.57 28.03
N ALA A 292 -1.53 25.22 27.64
CA ALA A 292 -2.04 25.39 26.27
C ALA A 292 -3.37 26.15 26.28
N ALA A 293 -3.57 27.04 25.31
CA ALA A 293 -4.84 27.73 25.11
C ALA A 293 -5.71 26.98 24.12
N VAL A 294 -7.00 26.93 24.41
CA VAL A 294 -8.05 26.35 23.58
C VAL A 294 -8.71 27.50 22.82
N LEU A 295 -8.55 27.52 21.50
CA LEU A 295 -9.04 28.60 20.64
C LEU A 295 -10.04 28.06 19.62
N GLN A 296 -11.09 28.82 19.33
CA GLN A 296 -11.95 28.55 18.18
C GLN A 296 -11.13 28.71 16.89
N THR A 297 -11.22 27.73 15.98
CA THR A 297 -10.39 27.66 14.76
C THR A 297 -10.64 28.84 13.81
N ASP A 298 -11.90 29.24 13.64
CA ASP A 298 -12.31 30.28 12.68
C ASP A 298 -12.06 31.71 13.18
N THR A 299 -12.45 31.99 14.42
CA THR A 299 -12.45 33.33 15.03
C THR A 299 -11.20 33.59 15.86
N ARG A 300 -10.39 32.55 16.12
CA ARG A 300 -9.28 32.56 17.09
C ARG A 300 -9.69 33.03 18.49
N ARG A 301 -10.98 32.96 18.80
CA ARG A 301 -11.54 33.34 20.10
C ARG A 301 -11.07 32.32 21.15
N LYS A 302 -10.55 32.81 22.27
CA LYS A 302 -10.13 31.95 23.38
C LYS A 302 -11.34 31.38 24.13
N ASN A 303 -11.44 30.05 24.19
CA ASN A 303 -12.45 29.31 24.94
C ASN A 303 -11.95 28.96 26.35
N ALA A 304 -10.71 28.46 26.48
CA ALA A 304 -10.13 28.04 27.76
C ALA A 304 -8.60 28.10 27.77
N VAL A 305 -8.00 27.92 28.95
CA VAL A 305 -6.56 27.68 29.14
C VAL A 305 -6.41 26.42 29.99
N LEU A 306 -5.70 25.44 29.44
CA LEU A 306 -5.33 24.20 30.11
C LEU A 306 -4.02 24.43 30.84
N GLU A 307 -4.05 24.39 32.17
CA GLU A 307 -2.88 24.58 33.01
C GLU A 307 -2.28 23.24 33.43
N ARG A 308 -0.99 23.26 33.75
CA ARG A 308 -0.27 22.11 34.33
C ARG A 308 -0.29 20.87 33.43
N LEU A 309 -0.23 21.07 32.11
CA LEU A 309 -0.02 19.96 31.18
C LEU A 309 1.40 19.41 31.32
N HIS A 310 2.40 20.29 31.47
CA HIS A 310 3.82 19.92 31.61
C HIS A 310 4.53 20.83 32.61
N GLU A 311 5.73 20.44 33.06
CA GLU A 311 6.57 21.32 33.91
C GLU A 311 7.30 22.38 33.09
N GLY A 312 7.63 22.06 31.83
CA GLY A 312 8.19 22.97 30.83
C GLY A 312 7.19 23.36 29.74
N PRO A 313 7.57 24.22 28.77
CA PRO A 313 6.76 24.53 27.60
C PRO A 313 6.21 23.29 26.90
N VAL A 314 4.96 23.37 26.42
CA VAL A 314 4.37 22.34 25.58
C VAL A 314 4.99 22.49 24.19
N SER A 315 5.75 21.48 23.77
CA SER A 315 6.56 21.50 22.56
C SER A 315 5.92 20.75 21.39
N ALA A 316 5.11 19.73 21.68
CA ALA A 316 4.41 18.93 20.68
C ALA A 316 2.99 18.56 21.15
N MET A 317 2.05 18.47 20.20
CA MET A 317 0.67 18.04 20.47
C MET A 317 0.15 17.25 19.28
N ALA A 318 -0.64 16.21 19.54
CA ALA A 318 -1.29 15.41 18.51
C ALA A 318 -2.60 14.81 19.02
N THR A 319 -3.57 14.63 18.13
CA THR A 319 -4.87 14.02 18.46
C THR A 319 -5.10 12.75 17.67
N SER A 320 -5.86 11.81 18.23
CA SER A 320 -6.34 10.66 17.45
C SER A 320 -7.27 11.12 16.31
N PRO A 321 -7.33 10.42 15.18
CA PRO A 321 -8.23 10.77 14.08
C PRO A 321 -9.72 10.79 14.49
N ALA A 322 -10.11 9.95 15.45
CA ALA A 322 -11.45 9.95 16.03
C ALA A 322 -11.72 11.15 16.96
N GLY A 323 -10.69 11.88 17.37
CA GLY A 323 -10.83 13.06 18.21
C GLY A 323 -11.17 12.78 19.67
N CYS A 324 -10.91 11.57 20.15
CA CYS A 324 -11.20 11.18 21.54
C CYS A 324 -9.95 11.18 22.42
N THR A 325 -8.76 11.26 21.84
CA THR A 325 -7.50 11.20 22.58
C THR A 325 -6.57 12.32 22.14
N LEU A 326 -6.01 13.03 23.11
CA LEU A 326 -5.00 14.08 22.91
C LEU A 326 -3.70 13.66 23.59
N ALA A 327 -2.59 13.67 22.85
CA ALA A 327 -1.25 13.55 23.41
C ALA A 327 -0.56 14.90 23.40
N THR A 328 0.20 15.17 24.47
CA THR A 328 0.99 16.39 24.63
C THR A 328 2.40 16.00 25.06
N GLY A 329 3.40 16.63 24.47
CA GLY A 329 4.81 16.47 24.79
C GLY A 329 5.38 17.78 25.28
N GLY A 330 6.26 17.72 26.28
CA GLY A 330 6.92 18.87 26.84
C GLY A 330 8.41 18.94 26.51
N ASP A 331 8.97 20.13 26.74
CA ASP A 331 10.42 20.32 26.87
C ASP A 331 11.01 19.57 28.08
N ASP A 332 10.16 19.07 28.98
CA ASP A 332 10.54 18.20 30.11
C ASP A 332 10.83 16.74 29.67
N GLY A 333 10.70 16.40 28.38
CA GLY A 333 10.90 15.06 27.85
C GLY A 333 9.78 14.09 28.18
N VAL A 334 8.66 14.58 28.71
CA VAL A 334 7.53 13.76 29.15
C VAL A 334 6.41 13.81 28.12
N VAL A 335 5.78 12.66 27.86
CA VAL A 335 4.53 12.59 27.09
C VAL A 335 3.36 12.30 28.02
N ARG A 336 2.26 13.02 27.84
CA ARG A 336 1.02 12.86 28.62
C ARG A 336 -0.17 12.73 27.68
N VAL A 337 -1.13 11.87 28.06
CA VAL A 337 -2.29 11.53 27.23
C VAL A 337 -3.59 11.80 27.98
N TRP A 338 -4.52 12.44 27.27
CA TRP A 338 -5.75 13.02 27.81
C TRP A 338 -6.96 12.46 27.07
N ASP A 339 -8.06 12.30 27.80
CA ASP A 339 -9.38 11.96 27.27
C ASP A 339 -10.07 13.26 26.82
N VAL A 340 -10.40 13.34 25.53
CA VAL A 340 -11.09 14.48 24.92
C VAL A 340 -12.40 14.07 24.23
N SER A 341 -12.97 12.92 24.63
CA SER A 341 -14.20 12.38 24.05
C SER A 341 -15.47 13.17 24.37
N GLU A 342 -15.49 13.92 25.47
CA GLU A 342 -16.67 14.65 25.94
C GLU A 342 -16.74 16.09 25.36
N PRO A 343 -17.94 16.60 25.02
CA PRO A 343 -18.13 18.01 24.68
C PRO A 343 -17.81 18.87 25.91
N GLN A 344 -16.83 19.76 25.81
CA GLN A 344 -16.20 20.51 26.92
C GLN A 344 -15.12 19.75 27.73
N TRP A 345 -14.41 18.83 27.09
CA TRP A 345 -13.18 18.20 27.63
C TRP A 345 -12.14 19.18 28.18
N TRP A 346 -12.16 20.46 27.77
CA TRP A 346 -11.29 21.53 28.28
C TRP A 346 -11.69 22.10 29.65
N SER A 347 -12.63 21.45 30.35
CA SER A 347 -12.96 21.76 31.73
C SER A 347 -11.77 21.44 32.65
N TYR A 348 -11.46 22.32 33.60
CA TYR A 348 -10.33 22.10 34.50
C TYR A 348 -10.71 21.21 35.71
N PRO A 349 -9.88 20.21 36.08
CA PRO A 349 -8.71 19.73 35.36
C PRO A 349 -9.09 18.85 34.15
N ILE A 350 -8.29 18.93 33.08
CA ILE A 350 -8.46 18.03 31.92
C ILE A 350 -8.28 16.58 32.35
N ARG A 351 -9.13 15.69 31.82
CA ARG A 351 -9.18 14.30 32.22
C ARG A 351 -7.99 13.51 31.63
N PRO A 352 -7.16 12.85 32.45
CA PRO A 352 -6.15 11.92 31.92
C PRO A 352 -6.83 10.69 31.34
N LEU A 353 -6.29 10.11 30.26
CA LEU A 353 -6.89 8.94 29.62
C LEU A 353 -6.87 7.71 30.54
N VAL A 354 -5.78 7.52 31.28
CA VAL A 354 -5.62 6.43 32.25
C VAL A 354 -5.70 6.99 33.67
N PRO A 355 -6.65 6.52 34.51
CA PRO A 355 -6.73 6.90 35.91
C PRO A 355 -5.41 6.62 36.65
N GLY A 356 -4.87 7.62 37.35
CA GLY A 356 -3.54 7.54 37.98
C GLY A 356 -2.40 8.22 37.20
N ALA A 357 -2.66 8.63 35.94
CA ALA A 357 -1.82 9.47 35.10
C ALA A 357 -0.34 9.07 35.02
N PRO A 358 0.00 7.85 34.53
CA PRO A 358 1.39 7.52 34.24
C PRO A 358 1.90 8.51 33.18
N SER A 359 2.79 9.39 33.61
CA SER A 359 3.59 10.20 32.68
C SER A 359 4.45 9.24 31.88
N LEU A 360 4.37 9.31 30.55
CA LEU A 360 5.19 8.49 29.67
C LEU A 360 6.60 9.07 29.68
N THR A 361 7.42 8.58 30.60
CA THR A 361 8.79 9.03 30.84
C THR A 361 9.76 8.07 30.16
N GLY A 362 10.60 8.58 29.26
CA GLY A 362 11.61 7.78 28.57
C GLY A 362 12.49 8.56 27.61
N HIS A 363 12.08 9.76 27.19
CA HIS A 363 12.96 10.66 26.46
C HIS A 363 13.90 11.39 27.42
N SER A 364 15.16 11.53 26.98
CA SER A 364 16.18 12.31 27.67
C SER A 364 16.28 13.77 27.19
N ASP A 365 15.54 14.11 26.14
CA ASP A 365 15.53 15.43 25.50
C ASP A 365 14.07 15.83 25.19
N ARG A 366 13.87 17.09 24.78
CA ARG A 366 12.54 17.65 24.47
C ARG A 366 11.83 16.82 23.40
N VAL A 367 10.52 16.66 23.57
CA VAL A 367 9.66 16.00 22.58
C VAL A 367 9.40 16.98 21.44
N THR A 368 9.66 16.59 20.20
CA THR A 368 9.55 17.47 19.02
C THR A 368 8.30 17.19 18.19
N CYS A 369 7.85 15.95 18.15
CA CYS A 369 6.71 15.53 17.34
C CYS A 369 5.99 14.33 17.98
N LEU A 370 4.67 14.23 17.72
CA LEU A 370 3.79 13.20 18.27
C LEU A 370 2.81 12.69 17.22
N ALA A 371 2.44 11.42 17.33
CA ALA A 371 1.33 10.81 16.59
C ALA A 371 0.58 9.84 17.50
N VAL A 372 -0.73 9.70 17.32
CA VAL A 372 -1.61 8.90 18.18
C VAL A 372 -2.52 8.04 17.31
N SER A 373 -2.49 6.72 17.52
CA SER A 373 -3.47 5.78 16.97
C SER A 373 -4.32 5.19 18.10
N GLN A 374 -5.62 5.47 18.02
CA GLN A 374 -6.59 4.95 18.98
C GLN A 374 -6.98 3.51 18.63
N VAL A 375 -6.95 3.14 17.34
CA VAL A 375 -7.26 1.78 16.86
C VAL A 375 -6.26 0.77 17.42
N HIS A 376 -4.96 1.09 17.32
CA HIS A 376 -3.90 0.24 17.85
C HIS A 376 -3.61 0.50 19.33
N GLY A 377 -4.11 1.59 19.90
CA GLY A 377 -3.83 2.00 21.28
C GLY A 377 -2.37 2.42 21.50
N VAL A 378 -1.73 2.96 20.46
CA VAL A 378 -0.31 3.31 20.42
C VAL A 378 -0.11 4.80 20.21
N CYS A 379 0.83 5.39 20.94
CA CYS A 379 1.34 6.74 20.70
C CYS A 379 2.81 6.66 20.28
N VAL A 380 3.20 7.38 19.24
CA VAL A 380 4.59 7.49 18.80
C VAL A 380 5.07 8.91 19.08
N SER A 381 6.29 9.02 19.60
CA SER A 381 6.90 10.28 19.98
C SER A 381 8.34 10.35 19.53
N GLY A 382 8.75 11.48 18.96
CA GLY A 382 10.14 11.77 18.60
C GLY A 382 10.71 12.88 19.48
N CYS A 383 12.02 12.84 19.73
CA CYS A 383 12.72 13.87 20.49
C CYS A 383 13.87 14.52 19.71
N ALA A 384 14.39 15.63 20.24
CA ALA A 384 15.50 16.36 19.65
C ALA A 384 16.83 15.57 19.64
N GLY A 385 16.97 14.55 20.50
CA GLY A 385 18.12 13.64 20.53
C GLY A 385 18.08 12.49 19.51
N GLY A 386 17.06 12.43 18.63
CA GLY A 386 16.97 11.40 17.60
C GLY A 386 16.41 10.05 18.07
N VAL A 387 15.78 10.03 19.25
CA VAL A 387 15.09 8.84 19.77
C VAL A 387 13.60 8.92 19.46
N VAL A 388 13.05 7.84 18.91
CA VAL A 388 11.62 7.64 18.78
C VAL A 388 11.17 6.58 19.77
N VAL A 389 10.06 6.81 20.45
CA VAL A 389 9.47 5.82 21.38
C VAL A 389 8.02 5.58 20.99
N ALA A 390 7.67 4.31 20.86
CA ALA A 390 6.30 3.84 20.72
C ALA A 390 5.78 3.40 22.10
N TRP A 391 4.61 3.89 22.47
CA TRP A 391 4.00 3.74 23.80
C TRP A 391 2.68 2.99 23.71
N ASP A 392 2.42 2.11 24.67
CA ASP A 392 1.07 1.60 24.94
C ASP A 392 0.33 2.66 25.75
N ILE A 393 -0.69 3.26 25.15
CA ILE A 393 -1.44 4.34 25.78
C ILE A 393 -2.32 3.81 26.93
N LYS A 394 -2.83 2.58 26.82
CA LYS A 394 -3.72 1.99 27.83
C LYS A 394 -2.94 1.55 29.07
N ARG A 395 -1.74 1.03 28.89
CA ARG A 395 -0.87 0.57 29.98
C ARG A 395 0.06 1.65 30.52
N GLY A 396 0.34 2.69 29.73
CA GLY A 396 1.23 3.77 30.13
C GLY A 396 2.72 3.37 30.11
N SER A 397 3.12 2.47 29.21
CA SER A 397 4.47 1.89 29.15
C SER A 397 5.08 2.00 27.76
N ALA A 398 6.41 2.10 27.69
CA ALA A 398 7.13 2.01 26.41
C ALA A 398 7.02 0.58 25.85
N LEU A 399 6.59 0.47 24.59
CA LEU A 399 6.59 -0.78 23.83
C LEU A 399 7.94 -0.98 23.14
N HIS A 400 8.38 0.06 22.42
CA HIS A 400 9.60 0.01 21.62
C HIS A 400 10.37 1.33 21.71
N VAL A 401 11.69 1.23 21.80
CA VAL A 401 12.61 2.35 21.59
C VAL A 401 13.21 2.19 20.20
N LEU A 402 12.84 3.09 19.29
CA LEU A 402 13.17 3.09 17.88
C LEU A 402 14.23 4.17 17.63
N LEU A 403 15.43 3.75 17.26
CA LEU A 403 16.54 4.68 17.04
C LEU A 403 16.51 5.22 15.62
N CYS A 404 16.53 6.56 15.48
CA CYS A 404 16.60 7.27 14.20
C CYS A 404 18.03 7.82 13.96
N ASN A 405 19.06 7.12 14.41
CA ASN A 405 20.43 7.63 14.36
C ASN A 405 21.35 6.73 13.54
N ASN A 406 22.19 7.37 12.73
CA ASN A 406 23.30 6.72 12.01
C ASN A 406 24.63 6.94 12.74
N GLY A 407 24.59 7.03 14.06
CA GLY A 407 25.71 7.51 14.87
C GLY A 407 25.84 9.03 14.96
N VAL A 408 24.85 9.79 14.48
CA VAL A 408 24.71 11.25 14.70
C VAL A 408 23.36 11.51 15.36
N GLU A 409 23.36 12.29 16.45
CA GLU A 409 22.14 12.74 17.12
C GLU A 409 21.52 13.88 16.29
N GLU A 410 20.45 13.55 15.55
CA GLU A 410 19.65 14.52 14.80
C GLU A 410 18.24 14.58 15.37
N ALA A 411 17.67 15.79 15.43
CA ALA A 411 16.30 15.97 15.90
C ALA A 411 15.29 15.29 14.98
N VAL A 412 14.37 14.53 15.58
CA VAL A 412 13.21 14.00 14.86
C VAL A 412 12.28 15.17 14.54
N VAL A 413 11.96 15.35 13.27
CA VAL A 413 11.17 16.49 12.77
C VAL A 413 9.68 16.11 12.68
N GLY A 414 9.38 14.87 12.33
CA GLY A 414 8.01 14.41 12.20
C GLY A 414 7.87 12.91 12.44
N VAL A 415 6.70 12.52 12.95
CA VAL A 415 6.30 11.13 13.11
C VAL A 415 4.88 10.94 12.57
N SER A 416 4.59 9.76 12.03
CA SER A 416 3.27 9.42 11.52
C SER A 416 2.97 7.95 11.78
N ILE A 417 1.70 7.63 12.02
CA ILE A 417 1.21 6.26 12.22
C ILE A 417 0.11 6.02 11.19
N ASP A 418 0.23 4.91 10.48
CA ASP A 418 -0.86 4.44 9.63
C ASP A 418 -1.92 3.72 10.49
N GLU A 419 -3.17 4.18 10.45
CA GLU A 419 -4.27 3.62 11.26
C GLU A 419 -4.76 2.26 10.77
N GLU A 420 -4.40 1.88 9.54
CA GLU A 420 -4.83 0.62 8.94
C GLU A 420 -3.81 -0.50 9.19
N SER A 421 -2.52 -0.23 8.98
CA SER A 421 -1.45 -1.22 9.19
C SER A 421 -0.77 -1.15 10.56
N GLY A 422 -0.88 -0.02 11.27
CA GLY A 422 -0.09 0.25 12.48
C GLY A 422 1.39 0.52 12.19
N THR A 423 1.79 0.63 10.91
CA THR A 423 3.15 1.00 10.52
C THR A 423 3.47 2.39 11.05
N MET A 424 4.68 2.56 11.54
CA MET A 424 5.18 3.79 12.12
C MET A 424 6.28 4.37 11.25
N VAL A 425 6.26 5.68 11.04
CA VAL A 425 7.28 6.38 10.27
C VAL A 425 7.80 7.59 11.04
N ALA A 426 9.10 7.82 10.94
CA ALA A 426 9.75 9.01 11.47
C ALA A 426 10.68 9.63 10.43
N CYS A 427 10.81 10.95 10.46
CA CYS A 427 11.82 11.68 9.71
C CYS A 427 12.69 12.55 10.61
N SER A 428 13.94 12.69 10.21
CA SER A 428 14.86 13.73 10.65
C SER A 428 15.32 14.55 9.45
N THR A 429 16.19 15.53 9.67
CA THR A 429 16.80 16.30 8.58
C THR A 429 17.64 15.43 7.64
N GLY A 430 18.23 14.35 8.13
CA GLY A 430 19.16 13.48 7.42
C GLY A 430 18.59 12.13 7.02
N GLY A 431 17.41 11.72 7.49
CA GLY A 431 16.85 10.43 7.13
C GLY A 431 15.36 10.24 7.40
N VAL A 432 14.84 9.13 6.87
CA VAL A 432 13.48 8.63 7.07
C VAL A 432 13.55 7.15 7.41
N TRP A 433 12.76 6.72 8.37
CA TRP A 433 12.71 5.34 8.83
C TRP A 433 11.28 4.86 8.95
N VAL A 434 11.07 3.58 8.61
CA VAL A 434 9.78 2.92 8.57
C VAL A 434 9.87 1.64 9.41
N TRP A 435 8.98 1.51 10.39
CA TRP A 435 8.87 0.33 11.26
C TRP A 435 7.47 -0.28 11.19
N THR A 436 7.39 -1.59 11.35
CA THR A 436 6.12 -2.28 11.63
C THR A 436 5.56 -1.87 12.99
N ALA A 437 4.30 -2.18 13.24
CA ALA A 437 3.66 -2.00 14.56
C ALA A 437 4.44 -2.67 15.72
N ASN A 438 5.21 -3.71 15.43
CA ASN A 438 6.03 -4.45 16.40
C ASN A 438 7.46 -3.88 16.55
N GLY A 439 7.75 -2.72 15.96
CA GLY A 439 9.05 -2.06 16.06
C GLY A 439 10.15 -2.65 15.18
N VAL A 440 9.82 -3.49 14.20
CA VAL A 440 10.80 -4.04 13.24
C VAL A 440 11.06 -3.02 12.13
N LEU A 441 12.32 -2.62 11.95
CA LEU A 441 12.71 -1.68 10.88
C LEU A 441 12.61 -2.35 9.50
N VAL A 442 11.72 -1.84 8.66
CA VAL A 442 11.43 -2.35 7.30
C VAL A 442 11.93 -1.43 6.19
N GLY A 443 12.07 -0.13 6.45
CA GLY A 443 12.52 0.85 5.48
C GLY A 443 13.43 1.89 6.10
N GLU A 444 14.49 2.27 5.39
CA GLU A 444 15.40 3.33 5.76
C GLU A 444 15.85 4.10 4.51
N MET A 445 15.87 5.42 4.63
CA MET A 445 16.38 6.33 3.61
C MET A 445 17.27 7.37 4.27
N LEU A 446 18.53 7.43 3.84
CA LEU A 446 19.52 8.35 4.38
C LEU A 446 20.02 9.29 3.30
N ARG A 447 20.23 10.54 3.69
CA ARG A 447 20.74 11.59 2.81
C ARG A 447 22.08 11.17 2.19
N GLY A 448 22.20 11.36 0.87
CA GLY A 448 23.38 10.96 0.10
C GLY A 448 23.53 9.46 -0.18
N ARG A 449 22.68 8.59 0.39
CA ARG A 449 22.64 7.15 0.06
C ARG A 449 21.53 6.80 -0.93
N VAL A 450 20.47 7.60 -0.98
CA VAL A 450 19.32 7.39 -1.87
C VAL A 450 19.23 8.52 -2.89
N ARG A 451 19.20 8.17 -4.18
CA ARG A 451 19.05 9.16 -5.26
C ARG A 451 17.73 9.93 -5.10
N GLY A 452 17.80 11.25 -5.13
CA GLY A 452 16.64 12.14 -5.01
C GLY A 452 16.32 12.57 -3.57
N PHE A 453 17.02 12.04 -2.56
CA PHE A 453 16.94 12.47 -1.15
C PHE A 453 18.19 13.26 -0.75
N ASP A 454 18.44 14.38 -1.42
CA ASP A 454 19.60 15.25 -1.17
C ASP A 454 19.24 16.52 -0.40
N VAL A 455 17.94 16.76 -0.19
CA VAL A 455 17.38 17.96 0.46
C VAL A 455 16.76 17.56 1.81
N PRO A 456 16.99 18.34 2.89
CA PRO A 456 16.42 18.03 4.21
C PRO A 456 14.92 17.80 4.18
N CYS A 457 14.49 16.73 4.84
CA CYS A 457 13.08 16.46 5.08
C CYS A 457 12.59 17.35 6.23
N THR A 458 11.48 18.04 5.99
CA THR A 458 10.92 19.05 6.91
C THR A 458 9.53 18.67 7.42
N SER A 459 8.87 17.70 6.79
CA SER A 459 7.59 17.16 7.23
C SER A 459 7.36 15.78 6.65
N ILE A 460 6.53 14.98 7.31
CA ILE A 460 6.21 13.63 6.87
C ILE A 460 4.76 13.29 7.15
N CYS A 461 4.15 12.55 6.23
CA CYS A 461 2.86 11.90 6.42
C CYS A 461 2.94 10.50 5.82
N MET A 462 2.38 9.55 6.54
CA MET A 462 2.12 8.23 6.00
C MET A 462 0.65 7.92 6.21
N ARG A 463 0.04 7.40 5.15
CA ARG A 463 -1.24 6.71 5.19
C ARG A 463 -1.11 5.50 4.30
N HIS A 464 -1.81 4.43 4.61
CA HIS A 464 -2.11 3.41 3.62
C HIS A 464 -2.85 4.10 2.47
N GLY A 465 -2.59 3.65 1.23
CA GLY A 465 -3.57 3.86 0.18
C GLY A 465 -4.93 3.43 0.69
N SER A 466 -6.01 4.07 0.23
CA SER A 466 -7.37 3.57 0.41
C SER A 466 -7.37 2.04 0.45
N VAL A 467 -8.24 1.42 1.25
CA VAL A 467 -8.46 -0.05 1.43
C VAL A 467 -8.18 -0.90 0.16
N TYR A 468 -8.35 -0.32 -1.02
CA TYR A 468 -8.17 -0.82 -2.38
C TYR A 468 -6.75 -0.75 -2.98
N SER A 469 -5.71 -0.38 -2.23
CA SER A 469 -4.35 -0.22 -2.76
C SER A 469 -3.27 -0.76 -1.81
N HIS A 470 -2.63 -1.84 -2.24
CA HIS A 470 -1.45 -2.45 -1.61
C HIS A 470 -0.14 -1.63 -1.77
N LYS A 471 -0.20 -0.48 -2.44
CA LYS A 471 0.95 0.44 -2.57
C LYS A 471 1.00 1.34 -1.34
N GLU A 472 1.80 0.93 -0.36
CA GLU A 472 2.20 1.79 0.75
C GLU A 472 3.19 2.82 0.23
N LEU A 473 2.81 4.10 0.30
CA LEU A 473 3.72 5.21 0.00
C LEU A 473 3.96 6.04 1.26
N VAL A 474 5.22 6.40 1.47
CA VAL A 474 5.62 7.42 2.45
C VAL A 474 5.67 8.75 1.71
N ILE A 475 4.97 9.76 2.22
CA ILE A 475 4.93 11.10 1.62
C ILE A 475 5.77 12.04 2.47
N THR A 476 6.80 12.65 1.87
CA THR A 476 7.69 13.57 2.57
C THR A 476 7.63 14.96 1.97
N GLY A 477 7.55 15.97 2.83
CA GLY A 477 7.78 17.37 2.48
C GLY A 477 9.23 17.75 2.72
N HIS A 478 9.76 18.62 1.86
CA HIS A 478 11.17 19.02 1.87
C HIS A 478 11.36 20.53 1.86
N ALA A 479 12.58 20.94 2.24
CA ALA A 479 12.99 22.34 2.28
C ALA A 479 12.98 23.06 0.91
N ASP A 480 12.95 22.32 -0.21
CA ASP A 480 12.90 22.86 -1.58
C ASP A 480 11.47 23.15 -2.10
N GLY A 481 10.46 22.98 -1.24
CA GLY A 481 9.05 23.15 -1.61
C GLY A 481 8.47 21.97 -2.39
N LYS A 482 9.20 20.85 -2.47
CA LYS A 482 8.72 19.64 -3.14
C LYS A 482 8.15 18.63 -2.15
N VAL A 483 7.12 17.92 -2.61
CA VAL A 483 6.60 16.71 -1.98
C VAL A 483 7.07 15.51 -2.78
N ARG A 484 7.59 14.49 -2.09
CA ARG A 484 8.11 13.27 -2.69
C ARG A 484 7.35 12.06 -2.15
N PHE A 485 7.12 11.11 -3.04
CA PHE A 485 6.42 9.86 -2.76
C PHE A 485 7.43 8.72 -2.81
N TRP A 486 7.51 7.95 -1.75
CA TRP A 486 8.49 6.88 -1.59
C TRP A 486 7.81 5.55 -1.40
N ARG A 487 8.39 4.50 -1.96
CA ARG A 487 8.01 3.12 -1.69
C ARG A 487 9.16 2.40 -1.02
N VAL A 488 8.88 1.55 -0.05
CA VAL A 488 9.88 0.63 0.50
C VAL A 488 10.20 -0.42 -0.57
N ALA A 489 11.46 -0.50 -1.00
CA ALA A 489 11.89 -1.43 -2.03
C ALA A 489 11.82 -2.87 -1.52
N VAL A 490 11.45 -3.80 -2.40
CA VAL A 490 11.22 -5.22 -2.08
C VAL A 490 12.55 -6.02 -2.01
N GLN A 491 13.61 -5.43 -1.47
CA GLN A 491 14.92 -6.09 -1.32
C GLN A 491 15.49 -5.81 0.07
N GLY A 492 16.12 -6.85 0.65
CA GLY A 492 16.61 -6.91 2.03
C GLY A 492 17.57 -5.80 2.50
N ASP A 493 17.87 -4.82 1.65
CA ASP A 493 18.62 -3.61 1.99
C ASP A 493 17.75 -2.52 2.66
N LYS A 494 16.44 -2.75 2.84
CA LYS A 494 15.51 -1.76 3.45
C LYS A 494 15.48 -0.41 2.71
N ALA A 495 16.03 -0.34 1.50
CA ALA A 495 16.12 0.89 0.74
C ALA A 495 14.74 1.38 0.31
N MET A 496 14.56 2.69 0.19
CA MET A 496 13.35 3.30 -0.35
C MET A 496 13.59 3.86 -1.76
N GLU A 497 12.62 3.67 -2.65
CA GLU A 497 12.63 4.20 -4.01
C GLU A 497 11.69 5.42 -4.14
N CYS A 498 12.13 6.47 -4.84
CA CYS A 498 11.28 7.61 -5.16
C CYS A 498 10.34 7.24 -6.33
N VAL A 499 9.04 7.17 -6.06
CA VAL A 499 8.01 6.84 -7.06
C VAL A 499 7.58 8.08 -7.86
N TRP A 500 7.49 9.22 -7.18
CA TRP A 500 7.02 10.49 -7.75
C TRP A 500 7.55 11.69 -6.97
N THR A 501 7.71 12.82 -7.65
CA THR A 501 8.09 14.10 -7.05
C THR A 501 7.27 15.20 -7.70
N MET A 502 6.72 16.09 -6.89
CA MET A 502 5.97 17.26 -7.36
C MET A 502 6.39 18.51 -6.59
N ARG A 503 6.36 19.67 -7.24
CA ARG A 503 6.46 20.94 -6.54
C ARG A 503 5.11 21.26 -5.92
N ALA A 504 5.08 21.32 -4.60
CA ALA A 504 3.87 21.56 -3.83
C ALA A 504 3.73 23.06 -3.51
N THR A 505 4.84 23.69 -3.12
CA THR A 505 4.84 25.07 -2.66
C THR A 505 6.10 25.79 -3.13
N GLN A 506 6.13 27.12 -2.95
CA GLN A 506 7.32 27.93 -3.22
C GLN A 506 8.31 27.93 -2.05
N GLY A 507 7.81 27.88 -0.81
CA GLY A 507 8.63 27.75 0.40
C GLY A 507 8.84 26.30 0.83
N ALA A 508 9.66 26.11 1.88
CA ALA A 508 9.89 24.82 2.52
C ALA A 508 8.59 24.21 3.05
N VAL A 509 8.34 22.92 2.75
CA VAL A 509 7.10 22.23 3.13
C VAL A 509 7.14 21.85 4.61
N THR A 510 6.37 22.55 5.44
CA THR A 510 6.35 22.38 6.90
C THR A 510 5.26 21.45 7.38
N ALA A 511 4.23 21.21 6.57
CA ALA A 511 3.15 20.28 6.89
C ALA A 511 2.68 19.54 5.63
N VAL A 512 2.34 18.27 5.77
CA VAL A 512 1.77 17.45 4.70
C VAL A 512 0.74 16.51 5.30
N ALA A 513 -0.41 16.35 4.63
CA ALA A 513 -1.48 15.44 5.05
C ALA A 513 -2.26 14.92 3.86
N THR A 514 -2.94 13.79 4.02
CA THR A 514 -3.88 13.26 3.04
C THR A 514 -5.27 13.15 3.65
N SER A 515 -6.30 13.27 2.81
CA SER A 515 -7.69 13.10 3.24
C SER A 515 -8.02 11.62 3.51
N VAL A 516 -9.13 11.37 4.21
CA VAL A 516 -9.61 10.01 4.45
C VAL A 516 -9.88 9.32 3.11
N GLY A 517 -9.31 8.12 2.92
CA GLY A 517 -9.36 7.40 1.65
C GLY A 517 -8.40 7.93 0.58
N CYS A 518 -7.48 8.84 0.94
CA CYS A 518 -6.40 9.34 0.11
C CYS A 518 -6.88 9.96 -1.22
N ARG A 519 -8.02 10.66 -1.18
CA ARG A 519 -8.60 11.35 -2.36
C ARG A 519 -8.00 12.74 -2.58
N GLU A 520 -7.38 13.30 -1.56
CA GLU A 520 -6.77 14.63 -1.62
C GLU A 520 -5.44 14.61 -0.87
N LEU A 521 -4.50 15.42 -1.35
CA LEU A 521 -3.23 15.71 -0.69
C LEU A 521 -3.24 17.19 -0.30
N ALA A 522 -2.73 17.53 0.87
CA ALA A 522 -2.46 18.90 1.26
C ALA A 522 -1.01 19.07 1.68
N ALA A 523 -0.46 20.24 1.41
CA ALA A 523 0.87 20.64 1.85
C ALA A 523 0.87 22.13 2.20
N GLY A 524 1.54 22.47 3.29
CA GLY A 524 1.72 23.82 3.79
C GLY A 524 3.19 24.21 3.83
N ASP A 525 3.50 25.48 3.63
CA ASP A 525 4.86 25.99 3.64
C ASP A 525 5.16 27.01 4.76
N CYS A 526 6.46 27.28 4.92
CA CYS A 526 6.98 28.26 5.88
C CYS A 526 6.54 29.70 5.61
N ASN A 527 6.02 30.01 4.41
CA ASN A 527 5.54 31.34 4.03
C ASN A 527 4.04 31.52 4.29
N GLY A 528 3.36 30.46 4.75
CA GLY A 528 1.94 30.46 5.05
C GLY A 528 1.04 30.08 3.87
N SER A 529 1.60 29.60 2.76
CA SER A 529 0.84 29.04 1.66
C SER A 529 0.47 27.59 1.98
N ALA A 530 -0.80 27.24 1.85
CA ALA A 530 -1.30 25.88 2.02
C ALA A 530 -2.14 25.48 0.80
N VAL A 531 -1.76 24.40 0.14
CA VAL A 531 -2.29 24.01 -1.17
C VAL A 531 -2.84 22.59 -1.08
N VAL A 532 -3.93 22.33 -1.82
CA VAL A 532 -4.63 21.04 -1.90
C VAL A 532 -4.56 20.53 -3.34
N TRP A 533 -4.27 19.25 -3.50
CA TRP A 533 -4.28 18.53 -4.76
C TRP A 533 -5.32 17.43 -4.78
N ARG A 534 -5.93 17.24 -5.95
CA ARG A 534 -6.85 16.15 -6.23
C ARG A 534 -6.35 15.33 -7.42
N PRO A 535 -6.56 14.02 -7.43
CA PRO A 535 -6.30 13.20 -8.60
C PRO A 535 -7.45 13.36 -9.62
N SER A 536 -7.12 13.61 -10.89
CA SER A 536 -8.07 13.59 -12.01
C SER A 536 -7.55 12.73 -13.15
N MET A 537 -8.39 11.85 -13.71
CA MET A 537 -8.02 11.01 -14.86
C MET A 537 -7.90 11.83 -16.15
N GLU A 538 -8.70 12.89 -16.31
CA GLU A 538 -8.67 13.75 -17.51
C GLU A 538 -7.32 14.46 -17.65
N GLN A 539 -6.76 14.95 -16.54
CA GLN A 539 -5.46 15.64 -16.52
C GLN A 539 -4.27 14.68 -16.31
N GLY A 540 -4.50 13.55 -15.63
CA GLY A 540 -3.47 12.55 -15.34
C GLY A 540 -3.06 11.66 -16.50
N GLY A 541 -3.90 11.53 -17.53
CA GLY A 541 -3.56 10.82 -18.76
C GLY A 541 -2.27 11.36 -19.40
N VAL A 542 -2.12 12.69 -19.45
CA VAL A 542 -0.95 13.36 -20.04
C VAL A 542 0.33 13.09 -19.23
N ALA A 543 0.26 13.18 -17.89
CA ALA A 543 1.41 12.93 -17.02
C ALA A 543 1.86 11.45 -17.02
N ARG A 544 0.90 10.52 -17.08
CA ARG A 544 1.18 9.08 -17.21
C ARG A 544 1.90 8.79 -18.53
N ILE A 545 1.40 9.34 -19.63
CA ILE A 545 1.97 9.18 -20.97
C ILE A 545 3.37 9.79 -21.03
N ALA A 546 3.59 10.98 -20.46
CA ALA A 546 4.91 11.59 -20.38
C ALA A 546 5.91 10.74 -19.59
N LYS A 547 5.49 10.11 -18.48
CA LYS A 547 6.34 9.21 -17.68
C LYS A 547 6.70 7.94 -18.46
N GLU A 548 5.76 7.39 -19.21
CA GLU A 548 5.95 6.22 -20.07
C GLU A 548 6.93 6.53 -21.21
N ILE A 549 6.77 7.70 -21.85
CA ILE A 549 7.71 8.23 -22.85
C ILE A 549 9.11 8.41 -22.25
N MET A 550 9.25 8.99 -21.05
CA MET A 550 10.55 9.18 -20.41
C MET A 550 11.22 7.86 -20.00
N ALA A 551 10.46 6.90 -19.45
CA ALA A 551 10.98 5.59 -19.05
C ALA A 551 11.47 4.80 -20.28
N GLN A 552 10.72 4.87 -21.38
CA GLN A 552 11.13 4.23 -22.63
C GLN A 552 12.29 4.94 -23.30
N ARG A 553 12.36 6.29 -23.26
CA ARG A 553 13.56 7.05 -23.67
C ARG A 553 14.81 6.63 -22.89
N GLN A 554 14.69 6.42 -21.57
CA GLN A 554 15.80 5.93 -20.75
C GLN A 554 16.21 4.51 -21.12
N MET A 555 15.24 3.63 -21.42
CA MET A 555 15.51 2.28 -21.92
C MET A 555 16.25 2.31 -23.27
N ILE A 556 15.80 3.16 -24.20
CA ILE A 556 16.43 3.34 -25.51
C ILE A 556 17.85 3.91 -25.35
N HIS A 557 18.05 4.92 -24.50
CA HIS A 557 19.39 5.45 -24.21
C HIS A 557 20.29 4.41 -23.52
N ALA A 558 19.76 3.58 -22.62
CA ALA A 558 20.51 2.51 -21.97
C ALA A 558 20.86 1.38 -22.94
N PHE A 559 19.95 1.03 -23.86
CA PHE A 559 20.17 0.10 -24.95
C PHE A 559 21.28 0.61 -25.89
N VAL A 560 21.22 1.88 -26.29
CA VAL A 560 22.26 2.54 -27.11
C VAL A 560 23.62 2.60 -26.39
N ARG A 561 23.65 2.89 -25.08
CA ARG A 561 24.89 2.82 -24.29
C ARG A 561 25.41 1.39 -24.13
N GLY A 562 24.53 0.42 -23.93
CA GLY A 562 24.86 -1.01 -23.85
C GLY A 562 25.40 -1.58 -25.16
N LEU A 563 25.02 -0.98 -26.29
CA LEU A 563 25.58 -1.24 -27.61
C LEU A 563 26.96 -0.58 -27.84
N GLY A 564 27.52 0.13 -26.85
CA GLY A 564 28.87 0.69 -26.91
C GLY A 564 29.02 1.99 -27.70
N TRP A 565 27.92 2.73 -27.93
CA TRP A 565 27.93 3.95 -28.77
C TRP A 565 28.42 5.22 -28.05
N ALA A 566 28.82 5.12 -26.79
CA ALA A 566 29.52 6.20 -26.11
C ALA A 566 31.02 6.08 -26.44
N ASP A 567 31.47 6.97 -27.31
CA ASP A 567 32.87 7.21 -27.68
C ASP A 567 33.54 6.17 -28.60
N GLY A 568 33.28 6.30 -29.91
CA GLY A 568 34.28 6.07 -30.96
C GLY A 568 34.74 4.63 -31.25
N PHE A 569 33.81 3.67 -31.44
CA PHE A 569 34.15 2.33 -31.94
C PHE A 569 33.24 1.86 -33.10
N GLU A 570 33.84 1.15 -34.07
CA GLU A 570 33.17 0.51 -35.23
C GLU A 570 32.44 -0.78 -34.82
N ILE A 571 31.23 -0.99 -35.36
CA ILE A 571 30.43 -2.21 -35.18
C ILE A 571 30.65 -3.12 -36.40
N SER A 572 30.80 -4.44 -36.21
CA SER A 572 30.96 -5.34 -37.35
C SER A 572 29.65 -5.59 -38.11
N VAL A 573 29.74 -5.85 -39.41
CA VAL A 573 28.60 -6.13 -40.31
C VAL A 573 27.75 -7.31 -39.82
N ASP A 574 28.35 -8.28 -39.13
CA ASP A 574 27.64 -9.45 -38.59
C ASP A 574 26.81 -9.12 -37.33
N GLN A 575 27.27 -8.17 -36.50
CA GLN A 575 26.48 -7.65 -35.38
C GLN A 575 25.27 -6.85 -35.88
N ALA A 576 25.46 -6.02 -36.92
CA ALA A 576 24.36 -5.28 -37.55
C ALA A 576 23.29 -6.19 -38.18
N ARG A 577 23.71 -7.30 -38.82
CA ARG A 577 22.78 -8.31 -39.37
C ARG A 577 22.02 -9.07 -38.30
N SER A 578 22.65 -9.42 -37.18
CA SER A 578 21.96 -10.08 -36.05
C SER A 578 20.87 -9.18 -35.44
N ILE A 579 21.10 -7.86 -35.40
CA ILE A 579 20.14 -6.88 -34.89
C ILE A 579 18.93 -6.78 -35.83
N ALA A 580 19.15 -6.73 -37.15
CA ALA A 580 18.08 -6.69 -38.15
C ALA A 580 17.19 -7.95 -38.14
N VAL A 581 17.75 -9.13 -37.86
CA VAL A 581 17.00 -10.39 -37.77
C VAL A 581 16.16 -10.46 -36.48
N SER A 582 16.64 -9.91 -35.37
CA SER A 582 15.91 -9.91 -34.09
C SER A 582 14.68 -8.98 -34.06
N ALA A 583 14.65 -7.98 -34.94
CA ALA A 583 13.49 -7.09 -35.12
C ALA A 583 12.39 -7.67 -36.05
N GLY A 584 12.61 -8.89 -36.57
CA GLY A 584 11.83 -9.53 -37.64
C GLY A 584 10.63 -10.38 -37.23
N ASP A 585 10.05 -10.21 -36.04
CA ASP A 585 8.77 -10.85 -35.64
C ASP A 585 7.55 -9.95 -35.92
N CYS A 586 7.60 -9.14 -36.99
CA CYS A 586 6.47 -8.38 -37.52
C CYS A 586 5.87 -9.12 -38.73
N THR A 587 4.64 -9.62 -38.61
CA THR A 587 3.95 -10.45 -39.60
C THR A 587 3.28 -9.68 -40.76
N GLU A 588 3.93 -8.65 -41.33
CA GLU A 588 3.49 -8.02 -42.58
C GLU A 588 4.65 -7.79 -43.55
N PRO A 589 4.43 -7.93 -44.89
CA PRO A 589 5.52 -8.01 -45.84
C PRO A 589 6.20 -6.65 -46.05
N PHE A 590 7.50 -6.60 -45.73
CA PHE A 590 8.42 -5.54 -46.15
C PHE A 590 8.46 -5.47 -47.68
N ASP A 591 7.91 -4.40 -48.28
CA ASP A 591 7.97 -4.20 -49.73
C ASP A 591 9.37 -3.68 -50.12
N SER A 592 10.26 -4.61 -50.46
CA SER A 592 11.69 -4.40 -50.75
C SER A 592 12.02 -3.44 -51.91
N ASN A 593 11.03 -2.86 -52.59
CA ASN A 593 11.21 -2.08 -53.81
C ASN A 593 11.30 -0.56 -53.63
N THR A 594 11.13 -0.01 -52.42
CA THR A 594 11.22 1.45 -52.20
C THR A 594 12.56 1.93 -51.61
N TRP A 595 13.43 1.02 -51.15
CA TRP A 595 14.70 1.37 -50.49
C TRP A 595 15.88 0.49 -50.95
N ALA A 596 15.94 0.20 -52.24
CA ALA A 596 17.12 -0.43 -52.83
C ALA A 596 18.24 0.62 -52.99
N LEU A 597 19.24 0.62 -52.10
CA LEU A 597 20.50 1.29 -52.38
C LEU A 597 21.23 0.56 -53.51
N PRO A 598 21.73 1.24 -54.55
CA PRO A 598 22.56 0.64 -55.56
C PRO A 598 23.97 0.48 -54.98
N VAL A 599 24.31 -0.69 -54.47
CA VAL A 599 25.70 -1.00 -54.11
C VAL A 599 26.22 -2.05 -55.08
N SER A 600 26.75 -1.60 -56.22
CA SER A 600 27.63 -2.43 -57.04
C SER A 600 28.95 -2.60 -56.29
N ALA A 601 29.24 -3.84 -55.88
CA ALA A 601 30.43 -4.20 -55.14
C ALA A 601 31.67 -4.23 -56.05
N GLU A 602 32.11 -3.09 -56.58
CA GLU A 602 33.43 -2.92 -57.18
C GLU A 602 33.87 -1.47 -56.99
N ASP A 603 34.36 -1.14 -55.78
CA ASP A 603 35.55 -0.31 -55.56
C ASP A 603 35.69 0.03 -54.07
N GLY A 604 36.92 -0.05 -53.58
CA GLY A 604 37.26 0.05 -52.16
C GLY A 604 36.91 1.41 -51.55
N GLY A 605 35.96 1.42 -50.61
CA GLY A 605 35.66 2.56 -49.75
C GLY A 605 34.83 2.15 -48.54
N GLY A 606 35.48 1.80 -47.42
CA GLY A 606 34.80 1.40 -46.17
C GLY A 606 33.85 2.47 -45.59
N GLY A 607 34.07 3.75 -45.89
CA GLY A 607 33.25 4.85 -45.38
C GLY A 607 31.83 4.92 -45.97
N GLN A 608 31.60 4.50 -47.21
CA GLN A 608 30.26 4.55 -47.83
C GLN A 608 29.33 3.43 -47.34
N VAL A 609 29.91 2.30 -46.90
CA VAL A 609 29.15 1.18 -46.32
C VAL A 609 28.72 1.50 -44.89
N GLU A 610 29.58 2.17 -44.11
CA GLU A 610 29.22 2.68 -42.78
C GLU A 610 28.13 3.75 -42.82
N GLU A 611 28.19 4.66 -43.80
CA GLU A 611 27.19 5.73 -43.97
C GLU A 611 25.83 5.15 -44.37
N GLY A 612 25.79 4.19 -45.31
CA GLY A 612 24.57 3.47 -45.67
C GLY A 612 23.99 2.59 -44.55
N LEU A 613 24.83 1.97 -43.70
CA LEU A 613 24.39 1.23 -42.52
C LEU A 613 23.86 2.16 -41.42
N ARG A 614 24.47 3.34 -41.22
CA ARG A 614 23.95 4.40 -40.33
C ARG A 614 22.59 4.90 -40.80
N GLU A 615 22.43 5.18 -42.09
CA GLU A 615 21.14 5.59 -42.65
C GLU A 615 20.07 4.50 -42.54
N THR A 616 20.44 3.23 -42.73
CA THR A 616 19.49 2.10 -42.59
C THR A 616 19.08 1.88 -41.13
N ALA A 617 20.02 1.95 -40.18
CA ALA A 617 19.73 1.83 -38.75
C ALA A 617 18.92 3.03 -38.22
N MET A 618 19.22 4.25 -38.70
CA MET A 618 18.42 5.45 -38.43
C MET A 618 17.03 5.35 -39.06
N GLY A 619 16.90 4.73 -40.24
CA GLY A 619 15.62 4.43 -40.87
C GLY A 619 14.77 3.45 -40.07
N VAL A 620 15.37 2.37 -39.54
CA VAL A 620 14.68 1.41 -38.65
C VAL A 620 14.29 2.07 -37.33
N TYR A 621 15.18 2.89 -36.75
CA TYR A 621 14.89 3.71 -35.56
C TYR A 621 13.71 4.66 -35.81
N TRP A 622 13.68 5.32 -36.97
CA TRP A 622 12.63 6.24 -37.39
C TRP A 622 11.29 5.54 -37.58
N VAL A 623 11.25 4.37 -38.22
CA VAL A 623 10.01 3.61 -38.46
C VAL A 623 9.42 3.06 -37.16
N LEU A 624 10.25 2.52 -36.27
CA LEU A 624 9.81 2.06 -34.95
C LEU A 624 9.28 3.22 -34.10
N TYR A 625 9.95 4.38 -34.16
CA TYR A 625 9.56 5.57 -33.41
C TYR A 625 8.29 6.24 -33.97
N GLN A 626 8.11 6.27 -35.30
CA GLN A 626 6.88 6.76 -35.95
C GLN A 626 5.66 5.91 -35.60
N ARG A 627 5.80 4.58 -35.65
CA ARG A 627 4.72 3.65 -35.28
C ARG A 627 4.33 3.82 -33.80
N TYR A 628 5.32 4.04 -32.94
CA TYR A 628 5.12 4.20 -31.51
C TYR A 628 4.50 5.56 -31.12
N LEU A 629 4.95 6.66 -31.74
CA LEU A 629 4.30 7.98 -31.60
C LEU A 629 2.85 7.94 -32.05
N ARG A 630 2.56 7.21 -33.13
CA ARG A 630 1.20 7.00 -33.63
C ARG A 630 0.34 6.23 -32.62
N GLU A 631 0.84 5.12 -32.05
CA GLU A 631 0.12 4.36 -31.02
C GLU A 631 -0.18 5.20 -29.76
N ILE A 632 0.77 6.04 -29.31
CA ILE A 632 0.56 6.94 -28.17
C ILE A 632 -0.52 7.99 -28.48
N VAL A 633 -0.48 8.60 -29.68
CA VAL A 633 -1.44 9.63 -30.08
C VAL A 633 -2.82 9.03 -30.32
N GLU A 634 -2.91 7.81 -30.84
CA GLU A 634 -4.17 7.07 -31.00
C GLU A 634 -4.80 6.74 -29.62
N ASP A 635 -4.01 6.31 -28.64
CA ASP A 635 -4.49 6.10 -27.26
C ASP A 635 -4.88 7.42 -26.57
N LEU A 636 -4.18 8.52 -26.87
CA LEU A 636 -4.52 9.88 -26.42
C LEU A 636 -5.88 10.33 -27.00
N ALA A 637 -6.05 10.15 -28.31
CA ALA A 637 -7.23 10.56 -29.07
C ALA A 637 -8.49 9.79 -28.69
N GLN A 638 -8.37 8.49 -28.38
CA GLN A 638 -9.48 7.66 -27.90
C GLN A 638 -9.97 8.05 -26.49
N ARG A 639 -9.10 8.65 -25.66
CA ARG A 639 -9.40 8.94 -24.25
C ARG A 639 -9.86 10.38 -24.00
N THR A 640 -9.51 11.33 -24.88
CA THR A 640 -10.08 12.67 -24.90
C THR A 640 -11.27 12.71 -25.86
N MET A 641 -12.50 12.68 -25.35
CA MET A 641 -13.69 12.65 -26.22
C MET A 641 -13.73 13.85 -27.18
N GLY A 642 -13.69 13.57 -28.50
CA GLY A 642 -14.24 14.45 -29.54
C GLY A 642 -13.30 15.02 -30.61
N GLY A 643 -12.09 14.48 -30.83
CA GLY A 643 -11.12 15.07 -31.76
C GLY A 643 -10.30 14.13 -32.66
N GLU A 644 -10.61 12.82 -32.72
CA GLU A 644 -9.74 11.78 -33.30
C GLU A 644 -9.13 12.13 -34.67
N HIS A 645 -9.94 12.63 -35.60
CA HIS A 645 -9.51 12.77 -37.00
C HIS A 645 -8.59 13.97 -37.28
N LYS A 646 -8.65 15.04 -36.48
CA LYS A 646 -7.86 16.26 -36.73
C LYS A 646 -6.47 16.17 -36.09
N ILE A 647 -6.39 15.59 -34.91
CA ILE A 647 -5.12 15.43 -34.18
C ILE A 647 -4.20 14.45 -34.92
N LEU A 648 -4.74 13.32 -35.42
CA LEU A 648 -3.96 12.33 -36.17
C LEU A 648 -3.44 12.90 -37.50
N SER A 649 -4.22 13.74 -38.21
CA SER A 649 -3.75 14.38 -39.44
C SER A 649 -2.67 15.43 -39.20
N ASP A 650 -2.75 16.16 -38.09
CA ASP A 650 -1.78 17.19 -37.73
C ASP A 650 -0.46 16.56 -37.24
N VAL A 651 -0.52 15.38 -36.59
CA VAL A 651 0.66 14.57 -36.25
C VAL A 651 1.34 14.02 -37.49
N ASP A 652 0.58 13.45 -38.44
CA ASP A 652 1.17 12.94 -39.68
C ASP A 652 1.84 14.08 -40.46
N ALA A 653 1.23 15.27 -40.50
CA ALA A 653 1.83 16.45 -41.13
C ALA A 653 3.09 16.96 -40.39
N PHE A 654 3.10 16.98 -39.05
CA PHE A 654 4.27 17.31 -38.25
C PHE A 654 5.41 16.30 -38.51
N VAL A 655 5.12 15.01 -38.42
CA VAL A 655 6.10 13.93 -38.59
C VAL A 655 6.66 13.88 -40.02
N GLU A 656 5.84 14.12 -41.06
CA GLU A 656 6.31 14.22 -42.44
C GLU A 656 7.15 15.47 -42.69
N GLY A 657 6.79 16.60 -42.07
CA GLY A 657 7.50 17.88 -42.19
C GLY A 657 8.92 17.88 -41.61
N TRP A 658 9.22 16.94 -40.69
CA TRP A 658 10.50 16.86 -39.98
C TRP A 658 11.51 15.85 -40.54
N ARG A 659 11.21 15.20 -41.68
CA ARG A 659 12.17 14.31 -42.36
C ARG A 659 13.47 15.04 -42.71
N GLY A 660 14.56 14.72 -42.02
CA GLY A 660 15.93 15.14 -42.35
C GLY A 660 16.48 16.38 -41.61
N GLN A 661 15.89 16.79 -40.48
CA GLN A 661 16.39 17.93 -39.67
C GLN A 661 17.08 17.51 -38.35
N ASP A 662 17.76 18.46 -37.71
CA ASP A 662 18.52 18.29 -36.47
C ASP A 662 17.63 17.87 -35.28
N TRP A 663 18.09 16.88 -34.51
CA TRP A 663 17.34 16.30 -33.39
C TRP A 663 17.02 17.30 -32.27
N GLY A 664 17.90 18.26 -31.99
CA GLY A 664 17.65 19.28 -30.96
C GLY A 664 16.49 20.20 -31.33
N GLN A 665 16.38 20.54 -32.61
CA GLN A 665 15.26 21.33 -33.14
C GLN A 665 13.96 20.51 -33.17
N PHE A 666 14.04 19.20 -33.45
CA PHE A 666 12.88 18.30 -33.46
C PHE A 666 12.19 18.24 -32.10
N TRP A 667 12.98 18.16 -31.02
CA TRP A 667 12.42 18.13 -29.66
C TRP A 667 11.76 19.45 -29.27
N LEU A 668 12.29 20.57 -29.71
CA LEU A 668 11.66 21.89 -29.54
C LEU A 668 10.36 22.00 -30.34
N GLY A 669 10.35 21.53 -31.60
CA GLY A 669 9.14 21.51 -32.43
C GLY A 669 8.05 20.56 -31.91
N LEU A 670 8.43 19.42 -31.34
CA LEU A 670 7.48 18.47 -30.73
C LEU A 670 6.91 19.03 -29.43
N ALA A 671 7.74 19.71 -28.64
CA ALA A 671 7.34 20.45 -27.46
C ALA A 671 6.29 21.52 -27.80
N ASP A 672 6.55 22.33 -28.83
CA ASP A 672 5.62 23.34 -29.33
C ASP A 672 4.33 22.72 -29.89
N PHE A 673 4.43 21.62 -30.66
CA PHE A 673 3.25 20.92 -31.19
C PHE A 673 2.35 20.37 -30.08
N ILE A 674 2.92 19.76 -29.05
CA ILE A 674 2.16 19.24 -27.90
C ILE A 674 1.54 20.41 -27.11
N SER A 675 2.26 21.52 -26.96
CA SER A 675 1.74 22.73 -26.30
C SER A 675 0.56 23.35 -27.06
N ASP A 676 0.61 23.36 -28.39
CA ASP A 676 -0.44 23.91 -29.25
C ASP A 676 -1.65 22.97 -29.38
N ALA A 677 -1.42 21.66 -29.45
CA ALA A 677 -2.47 20.65 -29.52
C ALA A 677 -3.19 20.47 -28.17
N PHE A 678 -2.50 20.71 -27.04
CA PHE A 678 -3.02 20.53 -25.69
C PHE A 678 -2.73 21.78 -24.81
N PRO A 679 -3.43 22.91 -25.05
CA PRO A 679 -3.17 24.19 -24.38
C PRO A 679 -3.48 24.21 -22.87
N GLU A 680 -4.05 23.14 -22.31
CA GLU A 680 -4.26 22.96 -20.86
C GLU A 680 -3.00 22.46 -20.13
N VAL A 681 -1.93 22.11 -20.86
CA VAL A 681 -0.64 21.71 -20.29
C VAL A 681 0.14 22.98 -19.88
N GLU A 682 0.29 23.23 -18.57
CA GLU A 682 1.09 24.37 -18.09
C GLU A 682 2.53 24.32 -18.61
N SER A 683 3.00 25.46 -19.13
CA SER A 683 4.31 25.66 -19.77
C SER A 683 5.53 25.24 -18.92
N GLY A 684 5.39 25.17 -17.59
CA GLY A 684 6.45 24.74 -16.68
C GLY A 684 6.84 23.25 -16.82
N TRP A 685 5.98 22.41 -17.41
CA TRP A 685 6.29 20.99 -17.65
C TRP A 685 7.20 20.77 -18.87
N LEU A 686 7.02 21.58 -19.92
CA LEU A 686 7.84 21.56 -21.12
C LEU A 686 9.26 22.09 -20.84
N GLU A 687 9.38 23.14 -20.03
CA GLU A 687 10.68 23.64 -19.59
C GLU A 687 11.46 22.58 -18.78
N ALA A 688 10.83 21.86 -17.84
CA ALA A 688 11.49 20.80 -17.08
C ALA A 688 11.89 19.58 -17.92
N ALA A 689 11.14 19.27 -18.99
CA ALA A 689 11.47 18.20 -19.93
C ALA A 689 12.65 18.57 -20.86
N LEU A 690 12.82 19.87 -21.14
CA LEU A 690 13.89 20.41 -21.98
C LEU A 690 15.15 20.81 -21.19
N ASP A 691 15.06 21.16 -19.91
CA ASP A 691 16.20 21.61 -19.09
C ASP A 691 17.20 20.49 -18.73
N VAL A 692 16.81 19.21 -18.90
CA VAL A 692 17.72 18.05 -18.79
C VAL A 692 18.58 17.85 -20.07
N SER A 693 18.51 18.80 -21.02
CA SER A 693 19.33 18.79 -22.24
C SER A 693 20.72 19.43 -22.10
N THR A 694 21.09 19.90 -20.90
CA THR A 694 22.46 20.38 -20.61
C THR A 694 23.37 19.30 -20.01
#